data_AF-A0A3G6ZNX5-F1
#
_entry.id   AF-A0A3G6ZNX5-F1
#
_cell.length_a   1.000
_cell.length_b   1.000
_cell.length_c   1.000
_cell.angle_alpha   90.00
_cell.angle_beta   90.00
_cell.angle_gamma   90.00
#
_symmetry.space_group_name_H-M   'P 1'
#
loop_
_entity.id
_entity.type
_entity.pdbx_description
1 polymer ?
#
loop_
_entity_poly.entity_id
_entity_poly.type
_entity_poly.pdbx_seq_one_letter_code
_entity_poly.pdbx_strand_id
1 'polypeptide(L)'
;MPHPPSVPATDPTDGRESGISDTAFVKRLRSGPNGSGIARMALPSSTRPHVSIGGAPLSPTEVVAVARDHARVELDDIARERVDASRALIERLADDPRPHYGISTGFGALATTFIAPERRRQLQASLIRSHAAGTGAEVEEEVIRALQLLRLQTLASGRTGVRAEVVELYAGMLNAGITPVVREYGSLGCSGDLAPLAHVALAAMGEGEVRVRGGHVTSAREALAAASLAPVVLEEKEGLALINGTDGMLGMLLLAAHDLEMLFDTADIAAALSIESQLGTDAVFAADLMQLRPHPGQRDSAAHLRALLAGSGIVASHRDPDVCTRVQDAYSLRCSPQVHGAARDTLAHASAVAARELAAAIDNPVVTPDGRVESNGNFHGAPIAYVLDFLAIAVADMASISERRTDRALDVARNQGLPPFLAHEPGVDSGFMIAQYGAAGIVSELKRLAAPASVDSIPSSAMQEDHVSMGWAAGRKLRRALDGLARVLAIEVMVGVRAQQLRAPLPPAPATGAVAALVRDACGGPGPDRFLSPEIEAATDLVSTGAIARAAASALSPITHEEDCMTDVHAPARSIRAPRGGERTAKSWGAEAAKRMLMNNLDPEVAERPDDLVVYGGTGKAARSWEAYDAIIRTLDELEPDETLLVQSGKPVGVFRTHEWAPRVLIANSNLVGDWATWPEFRRLEHLGLTMYGQMTAGSWIYIGTQGILQGTYETFAAVARSMGRDSLAGTLTLTGGCGGMGGAQPLAVTLNGGAVLIVDVDESRLARRVEHGYLDGYTTDLDTAVARAVAARSAGQALSVGVVGNAAEVFPELLRRGVPIDIVTDQTSAHDPLSYLPVGVSVAEWHVEAERDPVEFTRRARASMAEQVAAMVGFQDAGAEVFDYGNSIRAEAQLGGFDRAFAFPGFVPAYIRPQFAEGRGPFRWVALSGDPEDIRKTDEAVKALFPDDAGLVRWLDKAGDAVHFEGLPARICWLGYQERHLAGLRFNEMVASGELAGPIVIGRDHLDAGSVASPYRETEAMADGSDAIADWPLLNALLNTASGASWVSIHHGGGVGIGRSIHAGQVTVADGTPLAAEKLARVLVNDPGTGVMRHVDAGYDRAREVAAERGLKVPMP
;
A
#
# COMPACT_ATOMS: atom_id res chain seq x y z
N MET A 1 -46.73 52.17 -3.87
CA MET A 1 -46.39 53.55 -4.27
C MET A 1 -44.92 53.78 -3.95
N PRO A 2 -44.11 54.37 -4.84
CA PRO A 2 -44.18 54.26 -6.30
C PRO A 2 -42.81 53.94 -6.96
N HIS A 3 -42.86 53.30 -8.13
CA HIS A 3 -41.84 53.30 -9.22
C HIS A 3 -41.59 54.75 -9.75
N PRO A 4 -40.77 55.06 -10.79
CA PRO A 4 -39.86 54.30 -11.73
C PRO A 4 -38.49 55.06 -11.88
N PRO A 5 -37.71 55.11 -13.01
CA PRO A 5 -37.65 54.40 -14.34
C PRO A 5 -36.25 53.81 -14.68
N SER A 6 -36.00 52.82 -15.55
CA SER A 6 -36.31 52.48 -16.97
C SER A 6 -35.44 53.17 -18.06
N VAL A 7 -34.46 52.43 -18.62
CA VAL A 7 -34.07 52.17 -20.05
C VAL A 7 -34.25 53.30 -21.09
N PRO A 8 -33.27 53.64 -21.97
CA PRO A 8 -33.17 52.98 -23.30
C PRO A 8 -31.77 52.82 -23.93
N ALA A 9 -31.76 51.94 -24.95
CA ALA A 9 -30.71 51.64 -25.90
C ALA A 9 -30.60 52.66 -27.06
N THR A 10 -29.57 52.44 -27.89
CA THR A 10 -29.31 52.81 -29.31
C THR A 10 -28.34 53.97 -29.61
N ASP A 11 -27.16 53.56 -30.10
CA ASP A 11 -26.29 54.07 -31.20
C ASP A 11 -26.97 55.04 -32.21
N PRO A 12 -26.28 55.89 -33.05
CA PRO A 12 -24.91 55.70 -33.55
C PRO A 12 -24.08 56.97 -33.90
N THR A 13 -22.87 56.72 -34.41
CA THR A 13 -22.01 57.58 -35.26
C THR A 13 -21.40 58.85 -34.64
N ASP A 14 -20.07 58.93 -34.54
CA ASP A 14 -19.24 59.45 -35.64
C ASP A 14 -17.75 59.23 -35.33
N GLY A 15 -17.00 58.83 -36.35
CA GLY A 15 -15.60 58.41 -36.22
C GLY A 15 -14.63 59.58 -36.06
N ARG A 16 -13.55 59.34 -35.31
CA ARG A 16 -12.21 59.87 -35.60
C ARG A 16 -11.16 58.93 -35.02
N GLU A 17 -10.31 58.46 -35.93
CA GLU A 17 -9.19 57.55 -35.72
C GLU A 17 -8.10 58.15 -34.83
N SER A 18 -7.67 57.40 -33.81
CA SER A 18 -6.28 57.37 -33.35
C SER A 18 -5.97 55.96 -32.82
N GLY A 19 -5.68 55.06 -33.76
CA GLY A 19 -5.27 53.69 -33.47
C GLY A 19 -3.86 53.63 -32.89
N ILE A 20 -3.77 53.27 -31.61
CA ILE A 20 -2.60 52.59 -31.04
C ILE A 20 -3.06 51.14 -30.84
N SER A 21 -2.72 50.26 -31.78
CA SER A 21 -2.92 48.83 -31.61
C SER A 21 -1.68 48.21 -30.98
N ASP A 22 -1.83 47.71 -29.76
CA ASP A 22 -0.88 46.84 -29.07
C ASP A 22 -0.67 45.53 -29.85
N THR A 23 0.37 45.50 -30.69
CA THR A 23 0.86 44.26 -31.34
C THR A 23 2.40 44.22 -31.39
N ALA A 24 3.07 44.62 -30.31
CA ALA A 24 4.53 44.60 -30.23
C ALA A 24 5.14 43.97 -28.96
N PHE A 25 4.36 43.36 -28.06
CA PHE A 25 4.91 42.83 -26.79
C PHE A 25 5.07 41.29 -26.73
N VAL A 26 4.58 40.52 -27.71
CA VAL A 26 4.55 39.03 -27.62
C VAL A 26 5.56 38.33 -28.53
N LYS A 27 6.34 39.04 -29.36
CA LYS A 27 7.14 38.38 -30.44
C LYS A 27 8.66 38.37 -30.26
N ARG A 28 9.20 38.44 -29.04
CA ARG A 28 10.67 38.53 -28.87
C ARG A 28 11.26 37.78 -27.65
N LEU A 29 10.85 36.53 -27.42
CA LEU A 29 11.44 35.72 -26.33
C LEU A 29 12.01 34.34 -26.73
N ARG A 30 12.10 33.94 -28.00
CA ARG A 30 12.82 32.70 -28.40
C ARG A 30 13.55 32.77 -29.74
N SER A 31 14.35 33.81 -29.95
CA SER A 31 15.39 33.79 -31.00
C SER A 31 16.62 34.60 -30.57
N GLY A 32 17.66 33.89 -30.15
CA GLY A 32 19.00 34.39 -29.82
C GLY A 32 20.03 33.26 -29.95
N PRO A 33 21.32 33.56 -30.24
CA PRO A 33 22.04 32.96 -31.36
C PRO A 33 22.86 31.71 -31.02
N ASN A 34 23.13 30.94 -32.07
CA ASN A 34 24.19 29.93 -32.13
C ASN A 34 25.51 30.39 -31.49
N GLY A 35 26.11 29.52 -30.67
CA GLY A 35 27.56 29.30 -30.68
C GLY A 35 28.33 29.51 -29.38
N SER A 36 29.01 28.44 -28.95
CA SER A 36 29.99 28.30 -27.85
C SER A 36 29.38 28.21 -26.44
N GLY A 37 29.61 27.18 -25.62
CA GLY A 37 30.47 26.01 -25.74
C GLY A 37 30.65 25.39 -24.35
N ILE A 38 29.67 24.60 -23.90
CA ILE A 38 29.87 23.57 -22.87
C ILE A 38 29.20 22.32 -23.43
N ALA A 39 30.02 21.36 -23.85
CA ALA A 39 29.58 20.14 -24.47
C ALA A 39 28.70 19.34 -23.49
N ARG A 40 27.43 19.12 -23.85
CA ARG A 40 26.67 17.98 -23.31
C ARG A 40 27.45 16.73 -23.69
N MET A 41 28.09 16.09 -22.70
CA MET A 41 28.64 14.75 -22.87
C MET A 41 27.51 13.83 -23.34
N ALA A 42 27.62 13.39 -24.59
CA ALA A 42 26.74 12.39 -25.15
C ALA A 42 27.01 11.06 -24.44
N LEU A 43 26.10 10.68 -23.54
CA LEU A 43 25.99 9.30 -23.07
C LEU A 43 25.56 8.41 -24.25
N PRO A 44 26.06 7.17 -24.34
CA PRO A 44 25.78 6.30 -25.47
C PRO A 44 24.29 5.91 -25.51
N SER A 45 23.63 6.19 -26.63
CA SER A 45 22.45 5.49 -27.19
C SER A 45 21.66 4.62 -26.20
N SER A 46 20.98 5.24 -25.22
CA SER A 46 19.93 4.55 -24.49
C SER A 46 18.69 4.51 -25.39
N THR A 47 18.08 3.33 -25.49
CA THR A 47 16.73 3.15 -26.05
C THR A 47 15.80 4.18 -25.41
N ARG A 48 15.12 5.01 -26.22
CA ARG A 48 14.13 5.95 -25.69
C ARG A 48 13.11 5.15 -24.87
N PRO A 49 12.68 5.63 -23.69
CA PRO A 49 11.65 4.94 -22.93
C PRO A 49 10.40 4.74 -23.78
N HIS A 50 9.81 3.54 -23.67
CA HIS A 50 8.62 3.11 -24.39
C HIS A 50 7.44 3.12 -23.41
N VAL A 51 6.28 3.62 -23.85
CA VAL A 51 5.03 3.67 -23.09
C VAL A 51 3.98 2.86 -23.86
N SER A 52 3.44 1.82 -23.21
CA SER A 52 2.42 0.95 -23.79
C SER A 52 1.02 1.42 -23.36
N ILE A 53 0.09 1.49 -24.31
CA ILE A 53 -1.30 1.89 -24.09
C ILE A 53 -2.21 0.66 -24.16
N GLY A 54 -3.00 0.44 -23.11
CA GLY A 54 -4.14 -0.50 -23.08
C GLY A 54 -4.02 -1.70 -22.14
N GLY A 55 -2.81 -2.02 -21.67
CA GLY A 55 -2.58 -3.06 -20.64
C GLY A 55 -3.04 -2.63 -19.24
N ALA A 56 -2.83 -1.35 -18.90
CA ALA A 56 -3.24 -0.71 -17.65
C ALA A 56 -3.49 0.80 -17.89
N PRO A 57 -4.13 1.52 -16.94
CA PRO A 57 -4.11 2.97 -16.92
C PRO A 57 -2.67 3.51 -16.91
N LEU A 58 -2.41 4.59 -17.65
CA LEU A 58 -1.11 5.27 -17.63
C LEU A 58 -0.79 5.79 -16.23
N SER A 59 0.48 5.70 -15.85
CA SER A 59 1.01 6.42 -14.70
C SER A 59 1.22 7.91 -15.01
N PRO A 60 1.20 8.78 -13.98
CA PRO A 60 1.59 10.19 -14.14
C PRO A 60 2.95 10.38 -14.83
N THR A 61 3.93 9.53 -14.49
CA THR A 61 5.28 9.60 -15.04
C THR A 61 5.35 9.27 -16.52
N GLU A 62 4.54 8.33 -17.01
CA GLU A 62 4.46 8.00 -18.44
C GLU A 62 3.84 9.15 -19.24
N VAL A 63 2.82 9.81 -18.67
CA VAL A 63 2.21 11.01 -19.28
C VAL A 63 3.26 12.12 -19.42
N VAL A 64 4.05 12.38 -18.38
CA VAL A 64 5.15 13.37 -18.43
C VAL A 64 6.21 12.97 -19.45
N ALA A 65 6.64 11.70 -19.46
CA ALA A 65 7.67 11.21 -20.37
C ALA A 65 7.27 11.34 -21.84
N VAL A 66 6.01 11.11 -22.19
CA VAL A 66 5.51 11.37 -23.56
C VAL A 66 5.37 12.87 -23.81
N ALA A 67 4.80 13.62 -22.86
CA ALA A 67 4.51 15.04 -23.02
C ALA A 67 5.78 15.89 -23.19
N ARG A 68 6.83 15.64 -22.39
CA ARG A 68 8.07 16.42 -22.34
C ARG A 68 9.27 15.75 -22.99
N ASP A 69 9.43 14.44 -22.77
CA ASP A 69 10.64 13.71 -23.17
C ASP A 69 10.49 12.96 -24.49
N HIS A 70 9.31 13.06 -25.12
CA HIS A 70 8.98 12.40 -26.38
C HIS A 70 9.21 10.87 -26.33
N ALA A 71 8.89 10.24 -25.21
CA ALA A 71 8.82 8.79 -25.09
C ALA A 71 7.98 8.18 -26.21
N ARG A 72 8.39 6.99 -26.69
CA ARG A 72 7.70 6.31 -27.79
C ARG A 72 6.40 5.70 -27.27
N VAL A 73 5.29 5.91 -27.99
CA VAL A 73 3.97 5.36 -27.67
C VAL A 73 3.71 4.13 -28.52
N GLU A 74 3.30 3.04 -27.88
CA GLU A 74 2.90 1.79 -28.54
C GLU A 74 1.52 1.36 -28.05
N LEU A 75 0.75 0.74 -28.94
CA LEU A 75 -0.53 0.13 -28.59
C LEU A 75 -0.29 -1.34 -28.25
N ASP A 76 -0.80 -1.76 -27.11
CA ASP A 76 -0.86 -3.16 -26.70
C ASP A 76 -1.83 -3.94 -27.61
N ASP A 77 -1.57 -5.23 -27.83
CA ASP A 77 -2.46 -6.08 -28.62
C ASP A 77 -3.85 -6.18 -27.99
N ILE A 78 -3.93 -6.22 -26.65
CA ILE A 78 -5.21 -6.20 -25.93
C ILE A 78 -5.98 -4.91 -26.19
N ALA A 79 -5.29 -3.78 -26.38
CA ALA A 79 -5.92 -2.51 -26.71
C ALA A 79 -6.58 -2.57 -28.10
N ARG A 80 -5.87 -3.12 -29.08
CA ARG A 80 -6.37 -3.29 -30.46
C ARG A 80 -7.62 -4.18 -30.47
N GLU A 81 -7.57 -5.32 -29.78
CA GLU A 81 -8.71 -6.24 -29.68
C GLU A 81 -9.96 -5.57 -29.08
N ARG A 82 -9.77 -4.77 -28.02
CA ARG A 82 -10.87 -4.02 -27.38
C ARG A 82 -11.46 -2.95 -28.30
N VAL A 83 -10.61 -2.24 -29.03
CA VAL A 83 -11.03 -1.24 -30.02
C VAL A 83 -11.87 -1.91 -31.10
N ASP A 84 -11.39 -2.99 -31.70
CA ASP A 84 -12.09 -3.74 -32.75
C ASP A 84 -13.43 -4.29 -32.29
N ALA A 85 -13.48 -4.87 -31.07
CA ALA A 85 -14.72 -5.38 -30.49
C ALA A 85 -15.77 -4.27 -30.30
N SER A 86 -15.33 -3.12 -29.79
CA SER A 86 -16.20 -1.96 -29.60
C SER A 86 -16.66 -1.38 -30.94
N ARG A 87 -15.81 -1.39 -31.98
CA ARG A 87 -16.17 -0.90 -33.31
C ARG A 87 -17.21 -1.77 -34.00
N ALA A 88 -17.04 -3.10 -33.94
CA ALA A 88 -18.00 -4.03 -34.50
C ALA A 88 -19.42 -3.86 -33.90
N LEU A 89 -19.51 -3.42 -32.64
CA LEU A 89 -20.78 -3.06 -32.01
C LEU A 89 -21.39 -1.79 -32.62
N ILE A 90 -20.59 -0.73 -32.81
CA ILE A 90 -21.07 0.53 -33.41
C ILE A 90 -21.58 0.31 -34.82
N GLU A 91 -20.90 -0.52 -35.62
CA GLU A 91 -21.34 -0.85 -36.99
C GLU A 91 -22.70 -1.53 -37.02
N ARG A 92 -22.94 -2.50 -36.12
CA ARG A 92 -24.27 -3.14 -36.00
C ARG A 92 -25.36 -2.13 -35.62
N LEU A 93 -25.06 -1.16 -34.77
CA LEU A 93 -26.02 -0.14 -34.33
C LEU A 93 -26.26 0.95 -35.38
N ALA A 94 -25.29 1.21 -36.27
CA ALA A 94 -25.44 2.16 -37.36
C ALA A 94 -26.52 1.74 -38.37
N ASP A 95 -26.76 0.43 -38.49
CA ASP A 95 -27.77 -0.20 -39.34
C ASP A 95 -29.09 -0.48 -38.60
N ASP A 96 -29.19 -0.23 -37.29
CA ASP A 96 -30.44 -0.40 -36.53
C ASP A 96 -31.46 0.68 -36.97
N PRO A 97 -32.71 0.32 -37.27
CA PRO A 97 -33.77 1.28 -37.58
C PRO A 97 -34.13 2.20 -36.41
N ARG A 98 -33.71 1.88 -35.17
CA ARG A 98 -33.91 2.71 -33.99
C ARG A 98 -32.79 3.77 -33.88
N PRO A 99 -33.13 5.02 -33.53
CA PRO A 99 -32.14 6.08 -33.39
C PRO A 99 -31.22 5.84 -32.18
N HIS A 100 -29.92 5.98 -32.40
CA HIS A 100 -28.86 5.89 -31.39
C HIS A 100 -28.06 7.20 -31.37
N TYR A 101 -27.96 7.82 -30.19
CA TYR A 101 -27.28 9.11 -29.98
C TYR A 101 -25.82 9.04 -30.46
N GLY A 102 -25.39 10.02 -31.25
CA GLY A 102 -24.03 10.10 -31.79
C GLY A 102 -23.68 9.08 -32.90
N ILE A 103 -24.60 8.17 -33.25
CA ILE A 103 -24.44 7.18 -34.32
C ILE A 103 -25.37 7.50 -35.49
N SER A 104 -26.69 7.56 -35.25
CA SER A 104 -27.73 7.79 -36.27
C SER A 104 -28.55 9.08 -36.07
N THR A 105 -28.24 9.87 -35.03
CA THR A 105 -28.84 11.18 -34.77
C THR A 105 -27.80 12.31 -34.65
N GLY A 106 -28.26 13.56 -34.63
CA GLY A 106 -27.43 14.75 -34.40
C GLY A 106 -26.89 14.89 -32.96
N PHE A 107 -26.20 15.99 -32.66
CA PHE A 107 -25.53 16.24 -31.37
C PHE A 107 -26.18 17.40 -30.58
N GLY A 108 -25.97 17.45 -29.26
CA GLY A 108 -26.50 18.51 -28.39
C GLY A 108 -28.02 18.69 -28.53
N ALA A 109 -28.47 19.93 -28.73
CA ALA A 109 -29.88 20.26 -28.95
C ALA A 109 -30.51 19.58 -30.19
N LEU A 110 -29.70 18.98 -31.08
CA LEU A 110 -30.14 18.26 -32.28
C LEU A 110 -30.16 16.73 -32.08
N ALA A 111 -30.02 16.24 -30.85
CA ALA A 111 -29.98 14.81 -30.50
C ALA A 111 -31.19 13.98 -30.98
N THR A 112 -32.33 14.62 -31.24
CA THR A 112 -33.57 14.00 -31.72
C THR A 112 -33.71 13.99 -33.25
N THR A 113 -32.77 14.59 -33.99
CA THR A 113 -32.81 14.68 -35.45
C THR A 113 -32.12 13.47 -36.08
N PHE A 114 -32.86 12.67 -36.85
CA PHE A 114 -32.31 11.53 -37.59
C PHE A 114 -31.45 11.97 -38.78
N ILE A 115 -30.34 11.27 -39.03
CA ILE A 115 -29.39 11.60 -40.09
C ILE A 115 -29.30 10.45 -41.11
N ALA A 116 -29.64 10.77 -42.36
CA ALA A 116 -29.56 9.83 -43.48
C ALA A 116 -28.12 9.31 -43.67
N PRO A 117 -27.92 8.00 -43.97
CA PRO A 117 -26.60 7.38 -44.07
C PRO A 117 -25.58 8.15 -44.91
N GLU A 118 -25.99 8.70 -46.05
CA GLU A 118 -25.11 9.41 -46.99
C GLU A 118 -24.55 10.72 -46.42
N ARG A 119 -25.17 11.24 -45.36
CA ARG A 119 -24.77 12.50 -44.69
C ARG A 119 -23.98 12.26 -43.41
N ARG A 120 -23.84 11.02 -42.93
CA ARG A 120 -23.20 10.72 -41.65
C ARG A 120 -21.71 11.06 -41.63
N ARG A 121 -20.94 10.73 -42.67
CA ARG A 121 -19.53 11.16 -42.78
C ARG A 121 -19.37 12.68 -42.78
N GLN A 122 -20.25 13.38 -43.51
CA GLN A 122 -20.26 14.85 -43.51
C GLN A 122 -20.53 15.40 -42.10
N LEU A 123 -21.48 14.82 -41.37
CA LEU A 123 -21.82 15.21 -40.00
C LEU A 123 -20.60 15.12 -39.07
N GLN A 124 -19.86 14.01 -39.10
CA GLN A 124 -18.69 13.81 -38.24
C GLN A 124 -17.60 14.85 -38.53
N ALA A 125 -17.27 15.08 -39.80
CA ALA A 125 -16.29 16.08 -40.20
C ALA A 125 -16.74 17.53 -39.88
N SER A 126 -18.03 17.83 -40.08
CA SER A 126 -18.60 19.14 -39.76
C SER A 126 -18.57 19.43 -38.25
N LEU A 127 -18.75 18.42 -37.40
CA LEU A 127 -18.64 18.56 -35.95
C LEU A 127 -17.24 19.02 -35.54
N ILE A 128 -16.20 18.32 -36.01
CA ILE A 128 -14.81 18.67 -35.70
C ILE A 128 -14.49 20.10 -36.15
N ARG A 129 -14.83 20.44 -37.40
CA ARG A 129 -14.53 21.77 -37.96
C ARG A 129 -15.24 22.90 -37.22
N SER A 130 -16.48 22.71 -36.77
CA SER A 130 -17.20 23.75 -36.04
C SER A 130 -16.72 23.90 -34.60
N HIS A 131 -16.26 22.82 -33.97
CA HIS A 131 -15.81 22.83 -32.57
C HIS A 131 -14.35 23.28 -32.42
N ALA A 132 -13.54 23.23 -33.49
CA ALA A 132 -12.18 23.77 -33.54
C ALA A 132 -12.16 25.32 -33.54
N ALA A 133 -12.89 25.95 -32.63
CA ALA A 133 -13.15 27.39 -32.55
C ALA A 133 -12.27 28.12 -31.50
N GLY A 134 -11.20 27.48 -31.02
CA GLY A 134 -10.30 28.08 -30.03
C GLY A 134 -9.60 29.35 -30.52
N THR A 135 -9.39 30.34 -29.63
CA THR A 135 -8.72 31.63 -29.90
C THR A 135 -7.71 32.01 -28.81
N GLY A 136 -6.88 33.03 -29.03
CA GLY A 136 -5.87 33.50 -28.06
C GLY A 136 -4.45 32.99 -28.32
N ALA A 137 -3.61 32.98 -27.28
CA ALA A 137 -2.25 32.47 -27.37
C ALA A 137 -2.24 30.96 -27.62
N GLU A 138 -1.17 30.47 -28.25
CA GLU A 138 -0.92 29.02 -28.37
C GLU A 138 -0.68 28.41 -26.99
N VAL A 139 -1.33 27.28 -26.72
CA VAL A 139 -1.13 26.46 -25.52
C VAL A 139 0.20 25.71 -25.64
N GLU A 140 0.87 25.46 -24.52
CA GLU A 140 2.19 24.84 -24.48
C GLU A 140 2.17 23.44 -25.12
N GLU A 141 3.22 23.11 -25.86
CA GLU A 141 3.33 21.85 -26.61
C GLU A 141 3.12 20.62 -25.70
N GLU A 142 3.71 20.63 -24.50
CA GLU A 142 3.57 19.56 -23.50
C GLU A 142 2.10 19.30 -23.11
N VAL A 143 1.28 20.34 -22.99
CA VAL A 143 -0.14 20.21 -22.61
C VAL A 143 -0.91 19.55 -23.74
N ILE A 144 -0.62 19.92 -24.99
CA ILE A 144 -1.31 19.34 -26.15
C ILE A 144 -0.82 17.92 -26.44
N ARG A 145 0.43 17.60 -26.13
CA ARG A 145 0.93 16.21 -26.18
C ARG A 145 0.29 15.34 -25.09
N ALA A 146 0.14 15.84 -23.87
CA ALA A 146 -0.59 15.14 -22.80
C ALA A 146 -2.07 14.94 -23.16
N LEU A 147 -2.73 15.98 -23.70
CA LEU A 147 -4.10 15.92 -24.21
C LEU A 147 -4.26 14.82 -25.27
N GLN A 148 -3.36 14.78 -26.26
CA GLN A 148 -3.35 13.74 -27.30
C GLN A 148 -3.19 12.33 -26.73
N LEU A 149 -2.27 12.15 -25.78
CA LEU A 149 -1.98 10.85 -25.17
C LEU A 149 -3.16 10.34 -24.33
N LEU A 150 -3.72 11.19 -23.49
CA LEU A 150 -4.85 10.81 -22.62
C LEU A 150 -6.10 10.53 -23.44
N ARG A 151 -6.31 11.32 -24.51
CA ARG A 151 -7.36 11.02 -25.50
C ARG A 151 -7.12 9.66 -26.13
N LEU A 152 -5.90 9.36 -26.58
CA LEU A 152 -5.53 8.05 -27.11
C LEU A 152 -5.81 6.91 -26.11
N GLN A 153 -5.46 7.08 -24.84
CA GLN A 153 -5.78 6.11 -23.79
C GLN A 153 -7.29 5.84 -23.71
N THR A 154 -8.10 6.91 -23.68
CA THR A 154 -9.56 6.77 -23.61
C THR A 154 -10.11 6.07 -24.85
N LEU A 155 -9.62 6.41 -26.05
CA LEU A 155 -10.01 5.73 -27.29
C LEU A 155 -9.64 4.24 -27.28
N ALA A 156 -8.46 3.91 -26.76
CA ALA A 156 -7.92 2.55 -26.67
C ALA A 156 -8.57 1.68 -25.58
N SER A 157 -9.40 2.25 -24.70
CA SER A 157 -10.07 1.53 -23.62
C SER A 157 -11.10 0.48 -24.10
N GLY A 158 -11.51 0.53 -25.38
CA GLY A 158 -12.63 -0.25 -25.92
C GLY A 158 -14.01 0.25 -25.47
N ARG A 159 -14.08 1.42 -24.85
CA ARG A 159 -15.33 2.02 -24.37
C ARG A 159 -15.91 3.05 -25.33
N THR A 160 -15.24 3.29 -26.46
CA THR A 160 -15.52 4.44 -27.33
C THR A 160 -15.98 4.05 -28.74
N GLY A 161 -15.57 2.92 -29.32
CA GLY A 161 -16.11 2.48 -30.62
C GLY A 161 -15.54 3.19 -31.86
N VAL A 162 -14.28 3.65 -31.80
CA VAL A 162 -13.51 4.11 -32.98
C VAL A 162 -12.85 2.95 -33.71
N ARG A 163 -12.41 3.16 -34.96
CA ARG A 163 -11.60 2.18 -35.70
C ARG A 163 -10.14 2.15 -35.24
N ALA A 164 -9.47 1.01 -35.43
CA ALA A 164 -8.05 0.83 -35.10
C ALA A 164 -7.15 1.88 -35.76
N GLU A 165 -7.41 2.25 -37.02
CA GLU A 165 -6.63 3.27 -37.74
C GLU A 165 -6.63 4.65 -37.04
N VAL A 166 -7.66 4.96 -36.25
CA VAL A 166 -7.74 6.21 -35.48
C VAL A 166 -6.74 6.21 -34.34
N VAL A 167 -6.71 5.14 -33.54
CA VAL A 167 -5.78 5.03 -32.40
C VAL A 167 -4.33 4.89 -32.87
N GLU A 168 -4.12 4.18 -33.98
CA GLU A 168 -2.80 4.07 -34.63
C GLU A 168 -2.29 5.42 -35.14
N LEU A 169 -3.17 6.24 -35.73
CA LEU A 169 -2.82 7.58 -36.20
C LEU A 169 -2.43 8.51 -35.03
N TYR A 170 -3.17 8.48 -33.92
CA TYR A 170 -2.83 9.27 -32.73
C TYR A 170 -1.46 8.88 -32.15
N ALA A 171 -1.20 7.58 -32.02
CA ALA A 171 0.12 7.08 -31.61
C ALA A 171 1.21 7.49 -32.61
N GLY A 172 0.93 7.41 -33.91
CA GLY A 172 1.81 7.85 -35.00
C GLY A 172 2.17 9.34 -34.91
N MET A 173 1.18 10.21 -34.70
CA MET A 173 1.37 11.66 -34.54
C MET A 173 2.26 11.98 -33.34
N LEU A 174 2.00 11.37 -32.17
CA LEU A 174 2.80 11.54 -30.96
C LEU A 174 4.27 11.13 -31.19
N ASN A 175 4.49 9.99 -31.84
CA ASN A 175 5.81 9.43 -32.17
C ASN A 175 6.58 10.25 -33.21
N ALA A 176 5.88 10.78 -34.21
CA ALA A 176 6.43 11.68 -35.22
C ALA A 176 6.75 13.08 -34.65
N GLY A 177 6.24 13.41 -33.44
CA GLY A 177 6.39 14.73 -32.85
C GLY A 177 5.53 15.77 -33.56
N ILE A 178 4.34 15.38 -33.99
CA ILE A 178 3.33 16.26 -34.59
C ILE A 178 2.38 16.69 -33.48
N THR A 179 2.43 17.97 -33.10
CA THR A 179 1.59 18.54 -32.03
C THR A 179 0.65 19.60 -32.60
N PRO A 180 -0.68 19.44 -32.52
CA PRO A 180 -1.64 20.42 -33.01
C PRO A 180 -1.49 21.80 -32.36
N VAL A 181 -1.69 22.86 -33.14
CA VAL A 181 -1.72 24.24 -32.61
C VAL A 181 -3.09 24.50 -32.00
N VAL A 182 -3.17 24.46 -30.68
CA VAL A 182 -4.38 24.75 -29.90
C VAL A 182 -4.26 26.12 -29.25
N ARG A 183 -5.36 26.88 -29.20
CA ARG A 183 -5.40 28.21 -28.58
C ARG A 183 -6.10 28.19 -27.22
N GLU A 184 -5.70 29.08 -26.32
CA GLU A 184 -6.04 28.98 -24.89
C GLU A 184 -7.51 29.24 -24.53
N TYR A 185 -8.26 30.02 -25.32
CA TYR A 185 -9.67 30.33 -25.07
C TYR A 185 -10.58 29.46 -25.93
N GLY A 186 -11.63 28.88 -25.32
CA GLY A 186 -12.65 28.13 -26.05
C GLY A 186 -13.14 26.84 -25.37
N SER A 187 -12.56 26.43 -24.23
CA SER A 187 -13.05 25.30 -23.44
C SER A 187 -13.74 25.75 -22.14
N LEU A 188 -14.82 25.03 -21.80
CA LEU A 188 -15.58 25.17 -20.55
C LEU A 188 -15.29 24.04 -19.54
N GLY A 189 -14.48 23.04 -19.89
CA GLY A 189 -14.17 21.90 -19.01
C GLY A 189 -15.34 20.94 -18.72
N CYS A 190 -16.48 21.05 -19.40
CA CYS A 190 -17.61 20.12 -19.31
C CYS A 190 -17.96 19.61 -20.71
N SER A 191 -18.17 18.29 -20.84
CA SER A 191 -18.08 17.53 -22.11
C SER A 191 -16.71 17.58 -22.79
N GLY A 192 -15.71 17.87 -21.96
CA GLY A 192 -14.36 17.44 -22.19
C GLY A 192 -13.58 18.21 -23.23
N ASP A 193 -13.17 19.43 -22.90
CA ASP A 193 -12.20 20.19 -23.68
C ASP A 193 -12.48 20.16 -25.20
N LEU A 194 -13.76 20.30 -25.56
CA LEU A 194 -14.28 20.11 -26.91
C LEU A 194 -13.45 20.85 -27.96
N ALA A 195 -13.20 22.14 -27.75
CA ALA A 195 -12.43 22.93 -28.72
C ALA A 195 -10.95 22.52 -28.80
N PRO A 196 -10.22 22.35 -27.68
CA PRO A 196 -8.89 21.75 -27.68
C PRO A 196 -8.81 20.39 -28.39
N LEU A 197 -9.69 19.44 -28.04
CA LEU A 197 -9.70 18.12 -28.67
C LEU A 197 -10.13 18.16 -30.13
N ALA A 198 -11.03 19.07 -30.51
CA ALA A 198 -11.41 19.26 -31.91
C ALA A 198 -10.23 19.73 -32.77
N HIS A 199 -9.33 20.56 -32.25
CA HIS A 199 -8.08 20.90 -32.96
C HIS A 199 -7.16 19.69 -33.13
N VAL A 200 -7.13 18.78 -32.15
CA VAL A 200 -6.39 17.51 -32.26
C VAL A 200 -7.00 16.61 -33.33
N ALA A 201 -8.32 16.43 -33.32
CA ALA A 201 -9.05 15.67 -34.33
C ALA A 201 -8.93 16.28 -35.73
N LEU A 202 -8.93 17.62 -35.84
CA LEU A 202 -8.76 18.35 -37.09
C LEU A 202 -7.38 18.05 -37.71
N ALA A 203 -6.33 18.02 -36.89
CA ALA A 203 -4.99 17.62 -37.32
C ALA A 203 -4.95 16.17 -37.82
N ALA A 204 -5.62 15.24 -37.14
CA ALA A 204 -5.74 13.84 -37.58
C ALA A 204 -6.49 13.71 -38.92
N MET A 205 -7.44 14.61 -39.22
CA MET A 205 -8.10 14.72 -40.53
C MET A 205 -7.21 15.36 -41.62
N GLY A 206 -6.00 15.80 -41.28
CA GLY A 206 -5.08 16.48 -42.19
C GLY A 206 -5.45 17.94 -42.45
N GLU A 207 -6.15 18.58 -41.51
CA GLU A 207 -6.55 19.98 -41.54
C GLU A 207 -5.94 20.75 -40.35
N GLY A 208 -5.85 22.08 -40.46
CA GLY A 208 -5.28 22.92 -39.41
C GLY A 208 -3.75 22.99 -39.40
N GLU A 209 -3.22 23.66 -38.37
CA GLU A 209 -1.79 23.89 -38.16
C GLU A 209 -1.24 22.96 -37.09
N VAL A 210 -0.02 22.47 -37.29
CA VAL A 210 0.70 21.63 -36.35
C VAL A 210 2.12 22.13 -36.17
N ARG A 211 2.65 21.94 -34.97
CA ARG A 211 4.06 22.10 -34.63
C ARG A 211 4.76 20.76 -34.78
N VAL A 212 5.82 20.73 -35.58
CA VAL A 212 6.68 19.55 -35.74
C VAL A 212 7.95 19.67 -34.92
N ARG A 213 8.64 18.54 -34.69
CA ARG A 213 9.91 18.48 -33.99
C ARG A 213 10.90 19.55 -34.50
N GLY A 214 11.46 20.35 -33.58
CA GLY A 214 12.28 21.51 -33.91
C GLY A 214 11.52 22.85 -33.90
N GLY A 215 10.21 22.82 -33.60
CA GLY A 215 9.42 24.02 -33.34
C GLY A 215 8.93 24.75 -34.59
N HIS A 216 8.96 24.11 -35.77
CA HIS A 216 8.38 24.69 -36.98
C HIS A 216 6.87 24.45 -37.05
N VAL A 217 6.10 25.45 -37.47
CA VAL A 217 4.64 25.32 -37.70
C VAL A 217 4.39 25.11 -39.19
N THR A 218 3.62 24.09 -39.52
CA THR A 218 3.25 23.69 -40.90
C THR A 218 1.79 23.23 -40.93
N SER A 219 1.27 22.91 -42.11
CA SER A 219 -0.06 22.32 -42.23
C SER A 219 -0.05 20.86 -41.75
N ALA A 220 -1.15 20.42 -41.12
CA ALA A 220 -1.28 19.03 -40.67
C ALA A 220 -1.08 18.03 -41.82
N ARG A 221 -1.59 18.35 -43.02
CA ARG A 221 -1.44 17.55 -44.24
C ARG A 221 0.03 17.30 -44.60
N GLU A 222 0.85 18.35 -44.60
CA GLU A 222 2.27 18.24 -44.93
C GLU A 222 3.04 17.46 -43.87
N ALA A 223 2.75 17.69 -42.58
CA ALA A 223 3.37 16.97 -41.48
C ALA A 223 3.05 15.47 -41.49
N LEU A 224 1.77 15.10 -41.68
CA LEU A 224 1.34 13.71 -41.76
C LEU A 224 1.99 13.00 -42.96
N ALA A 225 2.00 13.64 -44.14
CA ALA A 225 2.65 13.09 -45.33
C ALA A 225 4.16 12.89 -45.11
N ALA A 226 4.85 13.85 -44.48
CA ALA A 226 6.27 13.73 -44.15
C ALA A 226 6.56 12.59 -43.16
N ALA A 227 5.61 12.26 -42.28
CA ALA A 227 5.69 11.14 -41.34
C ALA A 227 5.17 9.80 -41.91
N SER A 228 4.77 9.75 -43.18
CA SER A 228 4.12 8.59 -43.81
C SER A 228 2.84 8.13 -43.10
N LEU A 229 2.09 9.08 -42.54
CA LEU A 229 0.80 8.86 -41.89
C LEU A 229 -0.33 9.31 -42.82
N ALA A 230 -1.39 8.51 -42.95
CA ALA A 230 -2.57 8.86 -43.72
C ALA A 230 -3.58 9.63 -42.86
N PRO A 231 -4.14 10.77 -43.33
CA PRO A 231 -5.23 11.43 -42.63
C PRO A 231 -6.48 10.54 -42.53
N VAL A 232 -7.17 10.58 -41.40
CA VAL A 232 -8.38 9.76 -41.19
C VAL A 232 -9.62 10.41 -41.81
N VAL A 233 -10.50 9.59 -42.39
CA VAL A 233 -11.85 9.99 -42.80
C VAL A 233 -12.84 9.42 -41.79
N LEU A 234 -13.46 10.27 -40.99
CA LEU A 234 -14.28 9.86 -39.85
C LEU A 234 -15.59 9.15 -40.26
N GLU A 235 -15.94 8.11 -39.50
CA GLU A 235 -17.19 7.36 -39.58
C GLU A 235 -18.08 7.58 -38.34
N GLU A 236 -19.24 6.93 -38.30
CA GLU A 236 -20.22 7.07 -37.22
C GLU A 236 -19.58 6.94 -35.83
N LYS A 237 -20.01 7.82 -34.91
CA LYS A 237 -19.49 8.02 -33.55
C LYS A 237 -18.10 8.66 -33.43
N GLU A 238 -17.23 8.54 -34.44
CA GLU A 238 -15.81 8.93 -34.29
C GLU A 238 -15.61 10.43 -34.06
N GLY A 239 -16.41 11.30 -34.69
CA GLY A 239 -16.32 12.74 -34.48
C GLY A 239 -16.57 13.15 -33.03
N LEU A 240 -17.57 12.55 -32.37
CA LEU A 240 -17.87 12.84 -30.96
C LEU A 240 -16.84 12.17 -30.02
N ALA A 241 -16.48 10.93 -30.32
CA ALA A 241 -15.47 10.16 -29.57
C ALA A 241 -14.12 10.87 -29.44
N LEU A 242 -13.72 11.59 -30.49
CA LEU A 242 -12.43 12.30 -30.54
C LEU A 242 -12.43 13.59 -29.72
N ILE A 243 -13.60 14.16 -29.40
CA ILE A 243 -13.71 15.49 -28.79
C ILE A 243 -14.31 15.49 -27.39
N ASN A 244 -14.53 14.32 -26.79
CA ASN A 244 -15.24 14.21 -25.52
C ASN A 244 -14.39 13.52 -24.44
N GLY A 245 -13.86 14.31 -23.52
CA GLY A 245 -13.22 13.83 -22.29
C GLY A 245 -12.46 14.92 -21.53
N THR A 246 -12.24 14.71 -20.23
CA THR A 246 -11.51 15.60 -19.31
C THR A 246 -9.99 15.63 -19.54
N ASP A 247 -9.51 15.12 -20.68
CA ASP A 247 -8.11 14.80 -20.98
C ASP A 247 -7.16 16.01 -20.83
N GLY A 248 -7.59 17.21 -21.21
CA GLY A 248 -6.77 18.42 -21.15
C GLY A 248 -6.57 18.92 -19.73
N MET A 249 -7.65 18.94 -18.95
CA MET A 249 -7.60 19.27 -17.52
C MET A 249 -6.75 18.25 -16.75
N LEU A 250 -6.92 16.95 -17.02
CA LEU A 250 -6.11 15.90 -16.42
C LEU A 250 -4.63 16.06 -16.79
N GLY A 251 -4.32 16.28 -18.07
CA GLY A 251 -2.95 16.51 -18.53
C GLY A 251 -2.30 17.71 -17.84
N MET A 252 -3.01 18.84 -17.72
CA MET A 252 -2.52 19.99 -16.97
C MET A 252 -2.34 19.71 -15.48
N LEU A 253 -3.22 18.93 -14.85
CA LEU A 253 -3.09 18.54 -13.46
C LEU A 253 -1.85 17.66 -13.23
N LEU A 254 -1.62 16.66 -14.08
CA LEU A 254 -0.47 15.75 -13.98
C LEU A 254 0.86 16.49 -14.20
N LEU A 255 0.92 17.37 -15.22
CA LEU A 255 2.09 18.21 -15.46
C LEU A 255 2.34 19.20 -14.30
N ALA A 256 1.27 19.80 -13.77
CA ALA A 256 1.36 20.69 -12.62
C ALA A 256 1.82 19.95 -11.36
N ALA A 257 1.31 18.75 -11.11
CA ALA A 257 1.70 17.93 -9.97
C ALA A 257 3.21 17.60 -10.02
N HIS A 258 3.69 17.15 -11.17
CA HIS A 258 5.11 16.87 -11.40
C HIS A 258 6.00 18.11 -11.18
N ASP A 259 5.58 19.28 -11.67
CA ASP A 259 6.31 20.53 -11.43
C ASP A 259 6.30 20.94 -9.95
N LEU A 260 5.18 20.74 -9.26
CA LEU A 260 5.01 21.11 -7.86
C LEU A 260 5.85 20.26 -6.90
N GLU A 261 6.06 18.97 -7.18
CA GLU A 261 6.97 18.13 -6.40
C GLU A 261 8.35 18.80 -6.31
N MET A 262 8.91 19.19 -7.46
CA MET A 262 10.20 19.87 -7.54
C MET A 262 10.16 21.29 -6.94
N LEU A 263 9.11 22.07 -7.20
CA LEU A 263 9.00 23.44 -6.69
C LEU A 263 8.83 23.47 -5.17
N PHE A 264 8.16 22.49 -4.57
CA PHE A 264 8.01 22.38 -3.11
C PHE A 264 9.33 22.02 -2.43
N ASP A 265 10.13 21.15 -3.05
CA ASP A 265 11.50 20.89 -2.58
C ASP A 265 12.37 22.14 -2.69
N THR A 266 12.24 22.87 -3.79
CA THR A 266 12.93 24.16 -3.97
C THR A 266 12.47 25.20 -2.95
N ALA A 267 11.19 25.19 -2.54
CA ALA A 267 10.68 26.08 -1.51
C ALA A 267 11.31 25.79 -0.15
N ASP A 268 11.49 24.53 0.23
CA ASP A 268 12.23 24.14 1.45
C ASP A 268 13.70 24.58 1.37
N ILE A 269 14.35 24.44 0.21
CA ILE A 269 15.73 24.91 -0.01
C ILE A 269 15.84 26.44 0.12
N ALA A 270 14.91 27.19 -0.49
CA ALA A 270 14.86 28.64 -0.38
C ALA A 270 14.61 29.07 1.08
N ALA A 271 13.71 28.40 1.78
CA ALA A 271 13.48 28.63 3.20
C ALA A 271 14.72 28.31 4.05
N ALA A 272 15.46 27.24 3.79
CA ALA A 272 16.69 26.91 4.49
C ALA A 272 17.76 28.01 4.29
N LEU A 273 17.95 28.51 3.06
CA LEU A 273 18.82 29.67 2.78
C LEU A 273 18.38 30.91 3.57
N SER A 274 17.08 31.18 3.63
CA SER A 274 16.51 32.29 4.39
C SER A 274 16.68 32.13 5.90
N ILE A 275 16.43 30.94 6.45
CA ILE A 275 16.60 30.63 7.87
C ILE A 275 18.07 30.80 8.25
N GLU A 276 18.98 30.21 7.49
CA GLU A 276 20.40 30.30 7.74
C GLU A 276 20.90 31.75 7.67
N SER A 277 20.66 32.45 6.55
CA SER A 277 21.19 33.79 6.32
C SER A 277 20.63 34.87 7.26
N GLN A 278 19.41 34.66 7.77
CA GLN A 278 18.74 35.58 8.71
C GLN A 278 18.93 35.20 10.18
N LEU A 279 19.88 34.29 10.46
CA LEU A 279 20.18 33.77 11.79
C LEU A 279 18.92 33.21 12.47
N GLY A 280 18.17 32.34 11.80
CA GLY A 280 17.02 31.61 12.36
C GLY A 280 17.42 30.26 12.95
N THR A 281 16.60 29.75 13.86
CA THR A 281 16.83 28.50 14.58
C THR A 281 16.18 27.30 13.90
N ASP A 282 16.90 26.17 13.88
CA ASP A 282 16.41 24.88 13.42
C ASP A 282 15.66 24.09 14.52
N ALA A 283 15.72 24.53 15.78
CA ALA A 283 15.10 23.85 16.92
C ALA A 283 13.58 23.72 16.78
N VAL A 284 12.94 24.68 16.09
CA VAL A 284 11.50 24.69 15.83
C VAL A 284 11.07 23.65 14.80
N PHE A 285 12.00 22.91 14.19
CA PHE A 285 11.74 21.84 13.23
C PHE A 285 12.00 20.44 13.82
N ALA A 286 12.25 20.36 15.13
CA ALA A 286 12.53 19.10 15.82
C ALA A 286 11.40 18.07 15.59
N ALA A 287 11.78 16.80 15.41
CA ALA A 287 10.85 15.74 15.01
C ALA A 287 9.74 15.54 16.04
N ASP A 288 10.09 15.51 17.32
CA ASP A 288 9.17 15.41 18.45
C ASP A 288 8.19 16.58 18.48
N LEU A 289 8.67 17.81 18.24
CA LEU A 289 7.82 19.00 18.16
C LEU A 289 6.84 18.93 16.98
N MET A 290 7.30 18.46 15.80
CA MET A 290 6.42 18.28 14.64
C MET A 290 5.39 17.18 14.86
N GLN A 291 5.76 16.10 15.55
CA GLN A 291 4.85 14.99 15.88
C GLN A 291 3.66 15.43 16.72
N LEU A 292 3.79 16.50 17.53
CA LEU A 292 2.68 17.05 18.31
C LEU A 292 1.51 17.52 17.44
N ARG A 293 1.74 17.78 16.14
CA ARG A 293 0.71 18.11 15.16
C ARG A 293 0.91 17.28 13.89
N PRO A 294 0.28 16.09 13.79
CA PRO A 294 0.67 15.03 12.86
C PRO A 294 0.16 15.22 11.42
N HIS A 295 0.36 16.41 10.84
CA HIS A 295 0.16 16.61 9.40
C HIS A 295 1.37 16.03 8.63
N PRO A 296 1.19 15.06 7.70
CA PRO A 296 2.29 14.41 7.00
C PRO A 296 3.20 15.38 6.27
N GLY A 297 2.66 16.25 5.42
CA GLY A 297 3.47 17.23 4.70
C GLY A 297 4.23 18.17 5.63
N GLN A 298 3.67 18.52 6.80
CA GLN A 298 4.38 19.34 7.79
C GLN A 298 5.62 18.63 8.33
N ARG A 299 5.47 17.34 8.66
CA ARG A 299 6.58 16.49 9.10
C ARG A 299 7.65 16.39 8.02
N ASP A 300 7.24 16.19 6.77
CA ASP A 300 8.16 15.95 5.65
C ASP A 300 8.96 17.24 5.32
N SER A 301 8.30 18.40 5.24
CA SER A 301 8.99 19.69 5.07
C SER A 301 9.93 20.01 6.24
N ALA A 302 9.54 19.74 7.49
CA ALA A 302 10.41 19.94 8.65
C ALA A 302 11.62 18.99 8.65
N ALA A 303 11.44 17.75 8.22
CA ALA A 303 12.54 16.80 8.06
C ALA A 303 13.53 17.28 6.97
N HIS A 304 13.01 17.75 5.84
CA HIS A 304 13.82 18.29 4.76
C HIS A 304 14.60 19.53 5.20
N LEU A 305 13.94 20.48 5.89
CA LEU A 305 14.60 21.68 6.43
C LEU A 305 15.70 21.35 7.44
N ARG A 306 15.50 20.36 8.32
CA ARG A 306 16.56 19.90 9.23
C ARG A 306 17.75 19.31 8.48
N ALA A 307 17.51 18.51 7.44
CA ALA A 307 18.56 17.94 6.62
C ALA A 307 19.35 19.04 5.88
N LEU A 308 18.65 20.01 5.30
CA LEU A 308 19.25 21.13 4.57
C LEU A 308 20.10 22.06 5.44
N LEU A 309 19.72 22.24 6.71
CA LEU A 309 20.41 23.10 7.68
C LEU A 309 21.52 22.38 8.47
N ALA A 310 21.63 21.06 8.33
CA ALA A 310 22.59 20.26 9.08
C ALA A 310 24.04 20.70 8.81
N GLY A 311 24.81 20.88 9.88
CA GLY A 311 26.22 21.29 9.78
C GLY A 311 26.44 22.78 9.50
N SER A 312 25.39 23.62 9.52
CA SER A 312 25.54 25.06 9.37
C SER A 312 26.29 25.71 10.54
N GLY A 313 27.43 26.34 10.25
CA GLY A 313 28.13 27.19 11.21
C GLY A 313 27.38 28.51 11.49
N ILE A 314 26.53 28.96 10.55
CA ILE A 314 25.71 30.17 10.71
C ILE A 314 24.55 29.90 11.68
N VAL A 315 23.86 28.75 11.57
CA VAL A 315 22.83 28.36 12.54
C VAL A 315 23.44 28.15 13.92
N ALA A 316 24.61 27.50 14.00
CA ALA A 316 25.30 27.28 15.25
C ALA A 316 25.73 28.58 15.96
N SER A 317 26.03 29.66 15.22
CA SER A 317 26.60 30.89 15.77
C SER A 317 25.69 31.66 16.73
N HIS A 318 24.40 31.31 16.79
CA HIS A 318 23.39 32.01 17.59
C HIS A 318 22.49 31.05 18.37
N ARG A 319 22.96 29.80 18.57
CA ARG A 319 22.24 28.76 19.33
C ARG A 319 22.34 28.93 20.85
N ASP A 320 23.41 29.56 21.33
CA ASP A 320 23.63 29.83 22.75
C ASP A 320 22.69 30.96 23.24
N PRO A 321 21.81 30.70 24.23
CA PRO A 321 20.90 31.71 24.78
C PRO A 321 21.61 32.91 25.40
N ASP A 322 22.85 32.75 25.87
CA ASP A 322 23.66 33.84 26.41
C ASP A 322 24.24 34.74 25.30
N VAL A 323 24.31 34.22 24.07
CA VAL A 323 24.76 34.93 22.86
C VAL A 323 23.58 35.49 22.05
N CYS A 324 22.45 34.78 22.01
CA CYS A 324 21.23 35.19 21.32
C CYS A 324 20.03 35.19 22.27
N THR A 325 19.56 36.38 22.64
CA THR A 325 18.43 36.56 23.57
C THR A 325 17.05 36.40 22.91
N ARG A 326 17.00 36.05 21.62
CA ARG A 326 15.73 35.92 20.90
C ARG A 326 15.09 34.57 21.19
N VAL A 327 13.86 34.61 21.68
CA VAL A 327 13.10 33.41 22.07
C VAL A 327 12.38 32.75 20.89
N GLN A 328 12.06 33.51 19.83
CA GLN A 328 11.34 33.00 18.68
C GLN A 328 11.68 33.73 17.39
N ASP A 329 11.62 33.00 16.28
CA ASP A 329 11.71 33.55 14.93
C ASP A 329 10.35 34.03 14.42
N ALA A 330 10.39 34.85 13.37
CA ALA A 330 9.21 35.28 12.65
C ALA A 330 8.48 34.08 12.01
N TYR A 331 7.16 34.18 11.85
CA TYR A 331 6.35 33.11 11.26
C TYR A 331 6.80 32.71 9.86
N SER A 332 7.27 33.65 9.04
CA SER A 332 7.77 33.32 7.69
C SER A 332 8.96 32.37 7.70
N LEU A 333 9.73 32.32 8.80
CA LEU A 333 10.81 31.35 9.03
C LEU A 333 10.29 30.12 9.80
N ARG A 334 9.76 30.33 11.01
CA ARG A 334 9.36 29.26 11.94
C ARG A 334 8.21 28.40 11.42
N CYS A 335 7.26 29.00 10.71
CA CYS A 335 6.06 28.31 10.23
C CYS A 335 6.21 27.75 8.81
N SER A 336 7.44 27.71 8.27
CA SER A 336 7.70 27.18 6.92
C SER A 336 7.16 25.74 6.77
N PRO A 337 7.40 24.79 7.69
CA PRO A 337 6.83 23.45 7.57
C PRO A 337 5.31 23.41 7.57
N GLN A 338 4.65 24.29 8.33
CA GLN A 338 3.19 24.32 8.43
C GLN A 338 2.55 24.80 7.13
N VAL A 339 3.19 25.73 6.41
CA VAL A 339 2.70 26.25 5.13
C VAL A 339 3.13 25.35 3.97
N HIS A 340 4.42 25.00 3.90
CA HIS A 340 4.93 24.12 2.85
C HIS A 340 4.31 22.72 2.94
N GLY A 341 4.15 22.21 4.16
CA GLY A 341 3.51 20.93 4.42
C GLY A 341 2.03 20.90 4.06
N ALA A 342 1.27 21.97 4.33
CA ALA A 342 -0.12 22.06 3.88
C ALA A 342 -0.24 22.03 2.34
N ALA A 343 0.72 22.65 1.63
CA ALA A 343 0.78 22.58 0.17
C ALA A 343 1.10 21.16 -0.33
N ARG A 344 2.02 20.43 0.33
CA ARG A 344 2.32 19.01 0.03
C ARG A 344 1.11 18.10 0.28
N ASP A 345 0.40 18.28 1.39
CA ASP A 345 -0.84 17.53 1.68
C ASP A 345 -1.93 17.82 0.63
N THR A 346 -2.01 19.06 0.14
CA THR A 346 -2.92 19.46 -0.94
C THR A 346 -2.56 18.78 -2.26
N LEU A 347 -1.28 18.70 -2.60
CA LEU A 347 -0.77 17.98 -3.77
C LEU A 347 -1.02 16.47 -3.68
N ALA A 348 -0.85 15.87 -2.50
CA ALA A 348 -1.16 14.46 -2.29
C ALA A 348 -2.65 14.17 -2.54
N HIS A 349 -3.54 15.05 -2.07
CA HIS A 349 -4.97 14.93 -2.37
C HIS A 349 -5.28 15.07 -3.86
N ALA A 350 -4.69 16.07 -4.52
CA ALA A 350 -4.87 16.29 -5.96
C ALA A 350 -4.36 15.09 -6.79
N SER A 351 -3.24 14.49 -6.40
CA SER A 351 -2.66 13.30 -7.03
C SER A 351 -3.57 12.08 -6.90
N ALA A 352 -4.25 11.92 -5.76
CA ALA A 352 -5.24 10.85 -5.58
C ALA A 352 -6.47 11.03 -6.48
N VAL A 353 -6.87 12.28 -6.79
CA VAL A 353 -7.93 12.55 -7.77
C VAL A 353 -7.46 12.26 -9.19
N ALA A 354 -6.24 12.68 -9.55
CA ALA A 354 -5.66 12.40 -10.86
C ALA A 354 -5.52 10.89 -11.13
N ALA A 355 -5.10 10.10 -10.14
CA ALA A 355 -4.99 8.65 -10.25
C ALA A 355 -6.34 7.95 -10.53
N ARG A 356 -7.43 8.44 -9.94
CA ARG A 356 -8.79 7.93 -10.22
C ARG A 356 -9.22 8.28 -11.64
N GLU A 357 -8.91 9.49 -12.09
CA GLU A 357 -9.27 9.95 -13.43
C GLU A 357 -8.49 9.18 -14.52
N LEU A 358 -7.21 8.89 -14.29
CA LEU A 358 -6.39 8.06 -15.19
C LEU A 358 -7.01 6.68 -15.43
N ALA A 359 -7.71 6.13 -14.44
CA ALA A 359 -8.40 4.84 -14.52
C ALA A 359 -9.86 4.93 -15.04
N ALA A 360 -10.37 6.13 -15.32
CA ALA A 360 -11.77 6.36 -15.67
C ALA A 360 -12.06 6.17 -17.16
N ALA A 361 -13.31 5.81 -17.48
CA ALA A 361 -13.87 5.89 -18.84
C ALA A 361 -14.77 7.12 -18.94
N ILE A 362 -14.28 8.15 -19.64
CA ILE A 362 -14.83 9.51 -19.63
C ILE A 362 -15.52 9.90 -20.95
N ASP A 363 -15.89 8.92 -21.78
CA ASP A 363 -16.54 9.16 -23.08
C ASP A 363 -18.07 9.22 -22.97
N ASN A 364 -18.72 9.87 -23.93
CA ASN A 364 -20.17 9.87 -24.06
C ASN A 364 -20.63 9.94 -25.53
N PRO A 365 -21.51 9.03 -25.98
CA PRO A 365 -22.01 7.87 -25.23
C PRO A 365 -20.93 6.79 -25.08
N VAL A 366 -20.98 6.04 -23.97
CA VAL A 366 -19.98 5.02 -23.61
C VAL A 366 -20.48 3.62 -23.93
N VAL A 367 -19.59 2.72 -24.32
CA VAL A 367 -19.86 1.28 -24.43
C VAL A 367 -19.69 0.63 -23.06
N THR A 368 -20.78 0.21 -22.43
CA THR A 368 -20.79 -0.44 -21.11
C THR A 368 -20.24 -1.88 -21.18
N PRO A 369 -19.84 -2.50 -20.05
CA PRO A 369 -19.30 -3.87 -20.04
C PRO A 369 -20.23 -4.94 -20.63
N ASP A 370 -21.54 -4.74 -20.52
CA ASP A 370 -22.59 -5.59 -21.11
C ASP A 370 -22.90 -5.24 -22.58
N GLY A 371 -22.16 -4.32 -23.20
CA GLY A 371 -22.26 -3.98 -24.62
C GLY A 371 -23.40 -3.01 -24.98
N ARG A 372 -23.98 -2.30 -24.01
CA ARG A 372 -24.90 -1.19 -24.30
C ARG A 372 -24.13 0.08 -24.65
N VAL A 373 -24.76 0.95 -25.44
CA VAL A 373 -24.24 2.30 -25.74
C VAL A 373 -25.10 3.30 -24.99
N GLU A 374 -24.56 3.88 -23.93
CA GLU A 374 -25.31 4.69 -22.97
C GLU A 374 -24.82 6.14 -22.91
N SER A 375 -25.78 7.06 -22.94
CA SER A 375 -25.52 8.46 -22.64
C SER A 375 -25.33 8.64 -21.12
N ASN A 376 -24.31 9.37 -20.69
CA ASN A 376 -23.94 9.48 -19.27
C ASN A 376 -23.29 10.83 -18.95
N GLY A 377 -22.92 11.06 -17.68
CA GLY A 377 -22.28 12.32 -17.21
C GLY A 377 -20.84 12.16 -16.71
N ASN A 378 -20.18 11.02 -16.92
CA ASN A 378 -18.83 10.73 -16.40
C ASN A 378 -17.74 11.61 -17.03
N PHE A 379 -18.05 12.32 -18.12
CA PHE A 379 -17.16 13.31 -18.74
C PHE A 379 -17.12 14.66 -18.00
N HIS A 380 -17.88 14.84 -16.92
CA HIS A 380 -17.94 16.11 -16.19
C HIS A 380 -16.72 16.30 -15.29
N GLY A 381 -15.83 17.24 -15.63
CA GLY A 381 -14.53 17.43 -14.97
C GLY A 381 -14.55 18.13 -13.60
N ALA A 382 -15.65 18.09 -12.84
CA ALA A 382 -15.73 18.79 -11.54
C ALA A 382 -14.66 18.33 -10.53
N PRO A 383 -14.39 17.02 -10.36
CA PRO A 383 -13.36 16.56 -9.43
C PRO A 383 -11.97 17.14 -9.76
N ILE A 384 -11.61 17.20 -11.05
CA ILE A 384 -10.33 17.75 -11.52
C ILE A 384 -10.30 19.28 -11.35
N ALA A 385 -11.38 19.96 -11.72
CA ALA A 385 -11.47 21.41 -11.63
C ALA A 385 -11.27 21.92 -10.19
N TYR A 386 -11.84 21.22 -9.21
CA TYR A 386 -11.70 21.57 -7.80
C TYR A 386 -10.26 21.43 -7.31
N VAL A 387 -9.57 20.35 -7.65
CA VAL A 387 -8.18 20.17 -7.21
C VAL A 387 -7.20 21.09 -7.93
N LEU A 388 -7.46 21.43 -9.20
CA LEU A 388 -6.70 22.46 -9.92
C LEU A 388 -6.81 23.83 -9.24
N ASP A 389 -8.03 24.23 -8.84
CA ASP A 389 -8.25 25.46 -8.08
C ASP A 389 -7.62 25.39 -6.69
N PHE A 390 -7.71 24.24 -6.01
CA PHE A 390 -7.16 24.05 -4.68
C PHE A 390 -5.63 24.17 -4.68
N LEU A 391 -4.96 23.62 -5.70
CA LEU A 391 -3.52 23.80 -5.89
C LEU A 391 -3.15 25.26 -6.18
N ALA A 392 -3.95 26.00 -6.95
CA ALA A 392 -3.68 27.42 -7.21
C ALA A 392 -3.70 28.26 -5.92
N ILE A 393 -4.57 27.91 -4.96
CA ILE A 393 -4.60 28.51 -3.62
C ILE A 393 -3.31 28.20 -2.86
N ALA A 394 -2.91 26.93 -2.81
CA ALA A 394 -1.70 26.51 -2.12
C ALA A 394 -0.43 27.16 -2.69
N VAL A 395 -0.35 27.28 -4.02
CA VAL A 395 0.74 27.97 -4.74
C VAL A 395 0.83 29.45 -4.35
N ALA A 396 -0.30 30.14 -4.28
CA ALA A 396 -0.33 31.55 -3.90
C ALA A 396 0.12 31.78 -2.45
N ASP A 397 -0.25 30.88 -1.52
CA ASP A 397 0.18 30.96 -0.13
C ASP A 397 1.69 30.66 0.03
N MET A 398 2.19 29.66 -0.69
CA MET A 398 3.62 29.32 -0.71
C MET A 398 4.48 30.46 -1.27
N ALA A 399 4.05 31.08 -2.38
CA ALA A 399 4.73 32.25 -2.91
C ALA A 399 4.66 33.44 -1.93
N SER A 400 3.53 33.60 -1.23
CA SER A 400 3.38 34.66 -0.23
C SER A 400 4.33 34.49 0.95
N ILE A 401 4.51 33.29 1.52
CA ILE A 401 5.46 33.09 2.62
C ILE A 401 6.92 33.23 2.16
N SER A 402 7.23 32.77 0.94
CA SER A 402 8.55 32.94 0.32
C SER A 402 8.93 34.41 0.18
N GLU A 403 8.05 35.23 -0.39
CA GLU A 403 8.32 36.66 -0.54
C GLU A 403 8.45 37.36 0.83
N ARG A 404 7.72 36.94 1.87
CA ARG A 404 7.90 37.48 3.24
C ARG A 404 9.28 37.17 3.82
N ARG A 405 9.93 36.06 3.44
CA ARG A 405 11.32 35.77 3.82
C ARG A 405 12.29 36.67 3.05
N THR A 406 12.03 36.91 1.77
CA THR A 406 12.78 37.87 0.93
C THR A 406 12.72 39.30 1.51
N ASP A 407 11.53 39.85 1.74
CA ASP A 407 11.34 41.19 2.33
C ASP A 407 12.07 41.34 3.67
N ARG A 408 12.00 40.31 4.53
CA ARG A 408 12.68 40.31 5.82
C ARG A 408 14.21 40.36 5.70
N ALA A 409 14.80 39.72 4.70
CA ALA A 409 16.25 39.75 4.47
C ALA A 409 16.77 41.13 4.02
N LEU A 410 15.92 41.91 3.36
CA LEU A 410 16.29 43.22 2.81
C LEU A 410 16.17 44.37 3.81
N ASP A 411 15.43 44.17 4.91
CA ASP A 411 15.19 45.20 5.92
C ASP A 411 16.18 45.13 7.08
N VAL A 412 16.97 46.19 7.29
CA VAL A 412 17.97 46.32 8.37
C VAL A 412 17.38 46.14 9.78
N ALA A 413 16.10 46.46 9.97
CA ALA A 413 15.44 46.26 11.26
C ALA A 413 15.17 44.78 11.56
N ARG A 414 15.23 43.92 10.54
CA ARG A 414 14.78 42.52 10.61
C ARG A 414 15.86 41.50 10.19
N ASN A 415 16.83 41.91 9.37
CA ASN A 415 17.82 41.04 8.73
C ASN A 415 19.06 40.70 9.58
N GLN A 416 19.12 41.18 10.83
CA GLN A 416 20.16 40.85 11.82
C GLN A 416 21.57 41.33 11.42
N GLY A 417 21.70 42.62 11.08
CA GLY A 417 23.00 43.26 10.86
C GLY A 417 23.56 43.11 9.45
N LEU A 418 22.73 42.72 8.48
CA LEU A 418 23.09 42.77 7.06
C LEU A 418 22.84 44.19 6.52
N PRO A 419 23.59 44.63 5.48
CA PRO A 419 23.38 45.95 4.87
C PRO A 419 21.95 46.07 4.31
N PRO A 420 21.39 47.30 4.25
CA PRO A 420 20.07 47.54 3.67
C PRO A 420 20.01 47.02 2.23
N PHE A 421 18.94 46.29 1.91
CA PHE A 421 18.71 45.67 0.61
C PHE A 421 19.81 44.72 0.12
N LEU A 422 20.72 44.32 1.02
CA LEU A 422 21.94 43.57 0.72
C LEU A 422 22.86 44.25 -0.31
N ALA A 423 22.77 45.58 -0.39
CA ALA A 423 23.55 46.44 -1.27
C ALA A 423 25.05 46.37 -0.93
N HIS A 424 25.92 46.55 -1.93
CA HIS A 424 27.37 46.60 -1.72
C HIS A 424 27.80 47.95 -1.12
N GLU A 425 27.34 49.06 -1.69
CA GLU A 425 27.49 50.41 -1.14
C GLU A 425 26.10 51.06 -0.91
N PRO A 426 25.52 50.91 0.29
CA PRO A 426 24.24 51.53 0.63
C PRO A 426 24.20 53.04 0.34
N GLY A 427 23.20 53.46 -0.45
CA GLY A 427 23.03 54.86 -0.86
C GLY A 427 23.55 55.16 -2.28
N VAL A 428 24.37 54.27 -2.84
CA VAL A 428 24.76 54.25 -4.27
C VAL A 428 24.09 53.07 -4.98
N ASP A 429 24.15 51.89 -4.37
CA ASP A 429 23.51 50.65 -4.84
C ASP A 429 22.12 50.46 -4.18
N SER A 430 21.17 49.95 -4.96
CA SER A 430 19.83 49.56 -4.54
C SER A 430 19.74 48.08 -4.14
N GLY A 431 20.74 47.26 -4.49
CA GLY A 431 20.80 45.84 -4.19
C GLY A 431 19.58 45.09 -4.73
N PHE A 432 18.96 44.28 -3.87
CA PHE A 432 17.81 43.44 -4.24
C PHE A 432 16.44 44.10 -4.02
N MET A 433 16.38 45.41 -3.74
CA MET A 433 15.13 46.14 -3.50
C MET A 433 14.10 45.91 -4.61
N ILE A 434 14.49 46.11 -5.87
CA ILE A 434 13.57 45.99 -7.02
C ILE A 434 13.26 44.52 -7.35
N ALA A 435 14.14 43.58 -6.99
CA ALA A 435 13.85 42.15 -7.10
C ALA A 435 12.65 41.78 -6.21
N GLN A 436 12.63 42.28 -4.96
CA GLN A 436 11.50 42.06 -4.05
C GLN A 436 10.23 42.74 -4.54
N TYR A 437 10.30 43.92 -5.21
CA TYR A 437 9.12 44.53 -5.85
C TYR A 437 8.54 43.60 -6.92
N GLY A 438 9.41 42.99 -7.73
CA GLY A 438 9.03 41.97 -8.71
C GLY A 438 8.33 40.79 -8.05
N ALA A 439 8.92 40.20 -7.00
CA ALA A 439 8.32 39.09 -6.26
C ALA A 439 6.95 39.47 -5.65
N ALA A 440 6.84 40.64 -5.03
CA ALA A 440 5.59 41.13 -4.45
C ALA A 440 4.49 41.35 -5.51
N GLY A 441 4.87 41.88 -6.68
CA GLY A 441 3.98 42.03 -7.83
C GLY A 441 3.45 40.69 -8.34
N ILE A 442 4.34 39.70 -8.45
CA ILE A 442 3.98 38.33 -8.84
C ILE A 442 3.03 37.71 -7.80
N VAL A 443 3.36 37.75 -6.51
CA VAL A 443 2.50 37.21 -5.44
C VAL A 443 1.11 37.85 -5.45
N SER A 444 1.01 39.15 -5.75
CA SER A 444 -0.28 39.84 -5.90
C SER A 444 -1.11 39.27 -7.05
N GLU A 445 -0.48 38.93 -8.18
CA GLU A 445 -1.13 38.24 -9.30
C GLU A 445 -1.53 36.81 -8.93
N LEU A 446 -0.66 36.05 -8.27
CA LEU A 446 -0.98 34.68 -7.83
C LEU A 446 -2.20 34.65 -6.90
N LYS A 447 -2.34 35.64 -6.01
CA LYS A 447 -3.52 35.77 -5.15
C LYS A 447 -4.81 36.03 -5.94
N ARG A 448 -4.74 36.70 -7.10
CA ARG A 448 -5.88 36.83 -8.01
C ARG A 448 -6.18 35.52 -8.72
N LEU A 449 -5.15 34.81 -9.19
CA LEU A 449 -5.28 33.49 -9.82
C LEU A 449 -5.78 32.41 -8.84
N ALA A 450 -5.64 32.60 -7.53
CA ALA A 450 -6.19 31.70 -6.51
C ALA A 450 -7.73 31.71 -6.45
N ALA A 451 -8.41 32.72 -7.02
CA ALA A 451 -9.87 32.72 -7.11
C ALA A 451 -10.36 31.51 -7.92
N PRO A 452 -11.22 30.63 -7.36
CA PRO A 452 -11.64 29.40 -8.04
C PRO A 452 -12.37 29.70 -9.36
N ALA A 453 -11.91 29.09 -10.46
CA ALA A 453 -12.64 29.17 -11.73
C ALA A 453 -13.84 28.21 -11.75
N SER A 454 -13.76 27.11 -11.00
CA SER A 454 -14.76 26.05 -10.95
C SER A 454 -16.12 26.43 -10.36
N VAL A 455 -16.23 27.61 -9.76
CA VAL A 455 -17.51 28.15 -9.25
C VAL A 455 -18.19 29.11 -10.23
N ASP A 456 -17.54 29.44 -11.35
CA ASP A 456 -17.98 30.46 -12.31
C ASP A 456 -18.62 29.82 -13.56
N SER A 457 -19.57 28.91 -13.36
CA SER A 457 -20.29 28.22 -14.43
C SER A 457 -21.27 29.16 -15.14
N ILE A 458 -21.25 29.17 -16.48
CA ILE A 458 -22.17 29.93 -17.33
C ILE A 458 -22.89 28.96 -18.29
N PRO A 459 -24.23 28.95 -18.36
CA PRO A 459 -24.98 28.12 -19.30
C PRO A 459 -24.60 28.39 -20.77
N SER A 460 -24.38 27.33 -21.57
CA SER A 460 -24.08 27.39 -23.00
C SER A 460 -25.00 26.50 -23.86
N SER A 461 -24.81 26.54 -25.18
CA SER A 461 -25.52 25.71 -26.19
C SER A 461 -27.03 25.60 -25.96
N ALA A 462 -27.70 26.76 -25.90
CA ALA A 462 -29.15 26.84 -25.72
C ALA A 462 -29.66 26.10 -24.45
N MET A 463 -28.91 26.18 -23.35
CA MET A 463 -29.19 25.54 -22.05
C MET A 463 -28.94 24.02 -22.03
N GLN A 464 -28.27 23.46 -23.03
CA GLN A 464 -27.94 22.04 -23.03
C GLN A 464 -26.72 21.72 -22.14
N GLU A 465 -25.72 22.60 -22.09
CA GLU A 465 -24.69 22.59 -21.04
C GLU A 465 -24.98 23.75 -20.07
N ASP A 466 -26.00 23.55 -19.25
CA ASP A 466 -26.47 24.53 -18.27
C ASP A 466 -25.58 24.60 -17.01
N HIS A 467 -24.73 23.58 -16.79
CA HIS A 467 -23.74 23.56 -15.73
C HIS A 467 -22.42 22.93 -16.19
N VAL A 468 -21.30 23.64 -15.97
CA VAL A 468 -19.97 23.24 -16.44
C VAL A 468 -18.89 23.43 -15.37
N SER A 469 -17.80 22.65 -15.46
CA SER A 469 -16.76 22.62 -14.43
C SER A 469 -15.77 23.79 -14.47
N MET A 470 -15.67 24.49 -15.61
CA MET A 470 -14.65 25.51 -15.89
C MET A 470 -13.20 25.04 -15.66
N GLY A 471 -12.94 23.73 -15.63
CA GLY A 471 -11.66 23.18 -15.23
C GLY A 471 -10.50 23.47 -16.20
N TRP A 472 -10.78 23.75 -17.49
CA TRP A 472 -9.73 24.22 -18.41
C TRP A 472 -9.14 25.55 -17.94
N ALA A 473 -9.98 26.50 -17.56
CA ALA A 473 -9.54 27.78 -17.02
C ALA A 473 -8.81 27.61 -15.68
N ALA A 474 -9.27 26.67 -14.82
CA ALA A 474 -8.58 26.28 -13.59
C ALA A 474 -7.16 25.72 -13.87
N GLY A 475 -7.01 24.91 -14.93
CA GLY A 475 -5.72 24.41 -15.39
C GLY A 475 -4.80 25.52 -15.90
N ARG A 476 -5.30 26.39 -16.79
CA ARG A 476 -4.53 27.52 -17.34
C ARG A 476 -4.04 28.48 -16.25
N LYS A 477 -4.89 28.82 -15.28
CA LYS A 477 -4.48 29.70 -14.18
C LYS A 477 -3.43 29.01 -13.28
N LEU A 478 -3.55 27.70 -13.02
CA LEU A 478 -2.57 26.98 -12.22
C LEU A 478 -1.21 26.95 -12.94
N ARG A 479 -1.17 26.65 -14.23
CA ARG A 479 0.08 26.70 -15.03
C ARG A 479 0.76 28.07 -14.96
N ARG A 480 0.00 29.16 -15.11
CA ARG A 480 0.52 30.54 -14.90
C ARG A 480 1.01 30.76 -13.48
N ALA A 481 0.33 30.19 -12.49
CA ALA A 481 0.72 30.32 -11.10
C ALA A 481 2.04 29.60 -10.77
N LEU A 482 2.33 28.47 -11.42
CA LEU A 482 3.60 27.74 -11.27
C LEU A 482 4.80 28.53 -11.79
N ASP A 483 4.69 29.19 -12.96
CA ASP A 483 5.73 30.10 -13.46
C ASP A 483 6.00 31.24 -12.45
N GLY A 484 4.93 31.84 -11.92
CA GLY A 484 5.05 32.87 -10.89
C GLY A 484 5.73 32.36 -9.61
N LEU A 485 5.39 31.16 -9.14
CA LEU A 485 6.04 30.54 -7.98
C LEU A 485 7.53 30.30 -8.24
N ALA A 486 7.89 29.75 -9.39
CA ALA A 486 9.28 29.51 -9.76
C ALA A 486 10.12 30.80 -9.73
N ARG A 487 9.56 31.91 -10.24
CA ARG A 487 10.20 33.23 -10.22
C ARG A 487 10.34 33.81 -8.81
N VAL A 488 9.33 33.65 -7.96
CA VAL A 488 9.38 34.09 -6.55
C VAL A 488 10.44 33.30 -5.77
N LEU A 489 10.48 31.98 -5.96
CA LEU A 489 11.50 31.11 -5.35
C LEU A 489 12.91 31.45 -5.87
N ALA A 490 13.07 31.73 -7.17
CA ALA A 490 14.35 32.14 -7.74
C ALA A 490 14.87 33.44 -7.10
N ILE A 491 14.00 34.43 -6.91
CA ILE A 491 14.35 35.68 -6.21
C ILE A 491 14.71 35.41 -4.75
N GLU A 492 13.95 34.58 -4.03
CA GLU A 492 14.28 34.20 -2.65
C GLU A 492 15.65 33.51 -2.58
N VAL A 493 15.94 32.58 -3.48
CA VAL A 493 17.24 31.89 -3.55
C VAL A 493 18.37 32.88 -3.79
N MET A 494 18.24 33.80 -4.75
CA MET A 494 19.27 34.82 -5.01
C MET A 494 19.54 35.69 -3.77
N VAL A 495 18.47 36.13 -3.09
CA VAL A 495 18.55 36.96 -1.88
C VAL A 495 19.16 36.17 -0.72
N GLY A 496 18.74 34.93 -0.51
CA GLY A 496 19.30 34.04 0.51
C GLY A 496 20.78 33.76 0.31
N VAL A 497 21.21 33.49 -0.94
CA VAL A 497 22.63 33.29 -1.28
C VAL A 497 23.46 34.55 -1.04
N ARG A 498 22.96 35.73 -1.45
CA ARG A 498 23.62 37.00 -1.17
C ARG A 498 23.77 37.24 0.33
N ALA A 499 22.69 37.05 1.09
CA ALA A 499 22.67 37.25 2.52
C ALA A 499 23.61 36.27 3.25
N GLN A 500 23.63 35.01 2.84
CA GLN A 500 24.52 33.98 3.36
C GLN A 500 26.00 34.34 3.12
N GLN A 501 26.38 34.83 1.93
CA GLN A 501 27.74 35.25 1.63
C GLN A 501 28.23 36.41 2.53
N LEU A 502 27.32 37.31 2.91
CA LEU A 502 27.61 38.42 3.82
C LEU A 502 27.78 37.97 5.29
N ARG A 503 27.56 36.70 5.61
CA ARG A 503 27.84 36.10 6.93
C ARG A 503 29.25 35.53 7.08
N ALA A 504 30.08 35.60 6.04
CA ALA A 504 31.48 35.17 6.12
C ALA A 504 32.20 35.82 7.33
N PRO A 505 33.09 35.08 8.04
CA PRO A 505 33.63 33.76 7.70
C PRO A 505 32.80 32.56 8.20
N LEU A 506 31.56 32.74 8.67
CA LEU A 506 30.74 31.62 9.13
C LEU A 506 30.40 30.69 7.94
N PRO A 507 30.69 29.38 8.04
CA PRO A 507 30.40 28.45 6.95
C PRO A 507 28.90 28.11 6.91
N PRO A 508 28.27 28.08 5.72
CA PRO A 508 26.91 27.56 5.57
C PRO A 508 26.87 26.02 5.69
N ALA A 509 25.66 25.46 5.79
CA ALA A 509 25.45 24.03 5.65
C ALA A 509 25.91 23.52 4.27
N PRO A 510 26.35 22.25 4.14
CA PRO A 510 26.81 21.69 2.87
C PRO A 510 25.79 21.84 1.73
N ALA A 511 24.51 21.56 1.99
CA ALA A 511 23.44 21.63 1.00
C ALA A 511 23.18 23.06 0.51
N THR A 512 22.98 24.02 1.43
CA THR A 512 22.77 25.43 1.09
C THR A 512 24.03 26.05 0.48
N GLY A 513 25.23 25.60 0.87
CA GLY A 513 26.51 26.00 0.28
C GLY A 513 26.69 25.54 -1.17
N ALA A 514 26.26 24.33 -1.51
CA ALA A 514 26.27 23.82 -2.89
C ALA A 514 25.32 24.62 -3.80
N VAL A 515 24.13 24.95 -3.31
CA VAL A 515 23.19 25.83 -4.01
C VAL A 515 23.79 27.23 -4.20
N ALA A 516 24.42 27.79 -3.16
CA ALA A 516 25.09 29.09 -3.25
C ALA A 516 26.24 29.12 -4.27
N ALA A 517 26.93 27.99 -4.49
CA ALA A 517 27.94 27.86 -5.53
C ALA A 517 27.32 27.86 -6.94
N LEU A 518 26.30 27.02 -7.16
CA LEU A 518 25.59 26.96 -8.44
C LEU A 518 25.01 28.33 -8.84
N VAL A 519 24.34 29.00 -7.90
CA VAL A 519 23.71 30.31 -8.15
C VAL A 519 24.77 31.38 -8.40
N ARG A 520 25.91 31.35 -7.71
CA ARG A 520 27.01 32.29 -7.96
C ARG A 520 27.60 32.12 -9.36
N ASP A 521 27.71 30.90 -9.86
CA ASP A 521 28.25 30.65 -11.19
C ASP A 521 27.31 31.16 -12.30
N ALA A 522 25.99 31.07 -12.07
CA ALA A 522 24.97 31.49 -13.03
C ALA A 522 24.61 32.99 -12.95
N CYS A 523 24.51 33.54 -11.74
CA CYS A 523 24.04 34.89 -11.46
C CYS A 523 25.18 35.84 -11.05
N GLY A 524 26.40 35.36 -10.83
CA GLY A 524 27.54 36.14 -10.36
C GLY A 524 27.63 36.28 -8.83
N GLY A 525 28.73 36.88 -8.36
CA GLY A 525 29.03 37.05 -6.93
C GLY A 525 28.80 38.46 -6.38
N PRO A 526 29.22 38.71 -5.13
CA PRO A 526 29.16 40.02 -4.47
C PRO A 526 29.70 41.18 -5.31
N GLY A 527 28.97 42.29 -5.37
CA GLY A 527 29.43 43.50 -6.07
C GLY A 527 28.38 44.61 -6.13
N PRO A 528 28.68 45.73 -6.83
CA PRO A 528 27.76 46.83 -7.06
C PRO A 528 26.56 46.42 -7.93
N ASP A 529 25.55 47.29 -8.04
CA ASP A 529 24.32 47.02 -8.80
C ASP A 529 24.59 46.65 -10.27
N ARG A 530 23.80 45.69 -10.76
CA ARG A 530 23.82 45.22 -12.15
C ARG A 530 22.41 45.16 -12.72
N PHE A 531 22.32 44.99 -14.03
CA PHE A 531 21.04 44.72 -14.68
C PHE A 531 20.53 43.33 -14.24
N LEU A 532 19.59 43.32 -13.29
CA LEU A 532 19.22 42.11 -12.55
C LEU A 532 18.30 41.13 -13.31
N SER A 533 17.59 41.59 -14.34
CA SER A 533 16.62 40.74 -15.07
C SER A 533 17.24 39.47 -15.67
N PRO A 534 18.40 39.53 -16.37
CA PRO A 534 19.10 38.32 -16.83
C PRO A 534 19.46 37.35 -15.71
N GLU A 535 19.82 37.87 -14.53
CA GLU A 535 20.17 37.04 -13.37
C GLU A 535 18.94 36.35 -12.77
N ILE A 536 17.79 37.05 -12.73
CA ILE A 536 16.50 36.48 -12.30
C ILE A 536 16.02 35.41 -13.28
N GLU A 537 16.12 35.64 -14.60
CA GLU A 537 15.78 34.61 -15.59
C GLU A 537 16.72 33.40 -15.46
N ALA A 538 18.03 33.60 -15.29
CA ALA A 538 18.97 32.51 -15.07
C ALA A 538 18.65 31.70 -13.79
N ALA A 539 18.32 32.38 -12.69
CA ALA A 539 17.90 31.70 -11.46
C ALA A 539 16.55 30.98 -11.64
N THR A 540 15.61 31.56 -12.39
CA THR A 540 14.31 30.95 -12.72
C THR A 540 14.51 29.69 -13.56
N ASP A 541 15.46 29.68 -14.49
CA ASP A 541 15.84 28.50 -15.26
C ASP A 541 16.45 27.41 -14.35
N LEU A 542 17.30 27.78 -13.39
CA LEU A 542 17.86 26.82 -12.42
C LEU A 542 16.76 26.19 -11.54
N VAL A 543 15.77 26.98 -11.12
CA VAL A 543 14.60 26.48 -10.39
C VAL A 543 13.77 25.56 -11.29
N SER A 544 13.33 26.04 -12.45
CA SER A 544 12.41 25.32 -13.34
C SER A 544 12.98 24.03 -13.91
N THR A 545 14.31 23.95 -14.06
CA THR A 545 15.00 22.72 -14.51
C THR A 545 15.34 21.75 -13.36
N GLY A 546 15.02 22.10 -12.11
CA GLY A 546 15.37 21.31 -10.92
C GLY A 546 16.86 21.31 -10.58
N ALA A 547 17.66 22.20 -11.16
CA ALA A 547 19.10 22.26 -10.91
C ALA A 547 19.41 22.65 -9.45
N ILE A 548 18.59 23.53 -8.86
CA ILE A 548 18.69 23.89 -7.44
C ILE A 548 18.47 22.67 -6.54
N ALA A 549 17.39 21.91 -6.78
CA ALA A 549 17.08 20.69 -6.01
C ALA A 549 18.20 19.64 -6.11
N ARG A 550 18.69 19.37 -7.34
CA ARG A 550 19.81 18.43 -7.54
C ARG A 550 21.10 18.89 -6.85
N ALA A 551 21.42 20.19 -6.89
CA ALA A 551 22.60 20.72 -6.22
C ALA A 551 22.54 20.53 -4.70
N ALA A 552 21.40 20.85 -4.07
CA ALA A 552 21.19 20.58 -2.65
C ALA A 552 21.30 19.08 -2.32
N ALA A 553 20.61 18.24 -3.08
CA ALA A 553 20.59 16.79 -2.88
C ALA A 553 22.00 16.16 -2.97
N SER A 554 22.80 16.55 -3.95
CA SER A 554 24.18 16.05 -4.13
C SER A 554 25.16 16.39 -2.99
N ALA A 555 24.83 17.39 -2.18
CA ALA A 555 25.66 17.82 -1.05
C ALA A 555 25.15 17.30 0.29
N LEU A 556 23.96 16.70 0.33
CA LEU A 556 23.57 15.82 1.42
C LEU A 556 24.42 14.55 1.24
N SER A 557 25.29 14.24 2.22
CA SER A 557 26.03 12.97 2.22
C SER A 557 25.05 11.80 2.06
N PRO A 558 25.44 10.64 1.51
CA PRO A 558 24.59 9.46 1.53
C PRO A 558 24.38 9.05 2.99
N ILE A 559 23.36 9.64 3.59
CA ILE A 559 22.57 8.98 4.62
C ILE A 559 22.02 7.78 3.87
N THR A 560 22.33 6.58 4.32
CA THR A 560 21.77 5.33 3.82
C THR A 560 20.26 5.37 3.98
N HIS A 561 19.62 5.99 2.99
CA HIS A 561 18.21 5.98 2.67
C HIS A 561 18.16 5.27 1.33
N GLU A 562 17.89 3.98 1.35
CA GLU A 562 17.39 3.30 0.15
C GLU A 562 15.88 3.55 0.10
N GLU A 563 15.51 4.48 -0.78
CA GLU A 563 14.24 4.45 -1.50
C GLU A 563 14.14 3.09 -2.22
N ASP A 564 12.93 2.51 -2.27
CA ASP A 564 12.44 2.07 -3.57
C ASP A 564 10.91 2.03 -3.59
N CYS A 565 10.36 2.75 -4.58
CA CYS A 565 9.01 2.52 -5.08
C CYS A 565 9.15 1.99 -6.52
N MET A 566 8.73 0.74 -6.70
CA MET A 566 8.24 0.15 -7.94
C MET A 566 9.10 0.35 -9.21
N THR A 567 10.25 -0.30 -9.22
CA THR A 567 10.60 -1.23 -10.31
C THR A 567 10.95 -2.58 -9.66
N ASP A 568 10.75 -3.69 -10.36
CA ASP A 568 11.07 -5.02 -9.84
C ASP A 568 12.58 -5.11 -9.53
N VAL A 569 12.94 -4.83 -8.28
CA VAL A 569 14.31 -4.87 -7.76
C VAL A 569 14.21 -5.36 -6.32
N HIS A 570 14.74 -6.57 -6.08
CA HIS A 570 14.97 -7.06 -4.73
C HIS A 570 15.83 -6.05 -3.94
N ALA A 571 15.18 -5.25 -3.09
CA ALA A 571 15.84 -4.63 -1.95
C ALA A 571 16.56 -5.73 -1.15
N PRO A 572 17.77 -5.49 -0.61
CA PRO A 572 18.46 -6.51 0.16
C PRO A 572 17.61 -6.95 1.36
N ALA A 573 17.35 -8.26 1.45
CA ALA A 573 16.49 -8.86 2.48
C ALA A 573 16.86 -8.40 3.90
N ARG A 574 15.89 -7.83 4.62
CA ARG A 574 16.08 -7.35 5.99
C ARG A 574 16.00 -8.53 6.94
N SER A 575 17.15 -9.14 7.27
CA SER A 575 17.21 -10.23 8.24
C SER A 575 16.89 -9.73 9.67
N ILE A 576 15.65 -9.94 10.12
CA ILE A 576 15.20 -9.66 11.50
C ILE A 576 15.47 -10.87 12.39
N ARG A 577 16.03 -10.68 13.58
CA ARG A 577 16.18 -11.73 14.60
C ARG A 577 16.00 -11.13 15.99
N ALA A 578 15.39 -11.87 16.91
CA ALA A 578 15.16 -11.35 18.26
C ALA A 578 16.48 -11.18 19.04
N PRO A 579 16.67 -10.07 19.77
CA PRO A 579 17.76 -9.92 20.72
C PRO A 579 17.85 -11.10 21.71
N ARG A 580 19.08 -11.50 22.05
CA ARG A 580 19.39 -12.60 22.97
C ARG A 580 20.01 -12.06 24.27
N GLY A 581 20.12 -12.91 25.28
CA GLY A 581 20.73 -12.59 26.58
C GLY A 581 19.77 -11.97 27.61
N GLY A 582 20.26 -11.78 28.84
CA GLY A 582 19.47 -11.33 30.00
C GLY A 582 19.30 -9.81 30.12
N GLU A 583 19.86 -9.00 29.23
CA GLU A 583 19.74 -7.54 29.25
C GLU A 583 18.58 -7.07 28.39
N ARG A 584 17.72 -6.17 28.90
CA ARG A 584 16.61 -5.57 28.15
C ARG A 584 16.99 -4.17 27.65
N THR A 585 16.45 -3.76 26.49
CA THR A 585 16.58 -2.36 26.02
C THR A 585 15.29 -1.57 26.21
N ALA A 586 14.13 -2.23 26.31
CA ALA A 586 12.88 -1.59 26.72
C ALA A 586 12.82 -1.33 28.24
N LYS A 587 11.93 -0.43 28.66
CA LYS A 587 11.81 0.00 30.07
C LYS A 587 11.19 -1.05 31.00
N SER A 588 10.50 -2.06 30.45
CA SER A 588 9.94 -3.19 31.21
C SER A 588 10.15 -4.52 30.47
N TRP A 589 10.17 -5.63 31.21
CA TRP A 589 10.26 -6.96 30.60
C TRP A 589 9.03 -7.32 29.77
N GLY A 590 7.85 -6.80 30.10
CA GLY A 590 6.65 -6.98 29.27
C GLY A 590 6.80 -6.37 27.88
N ALA A 591 7.38 -5.16 27.78
CA ALA A 591 7.62 -4.50 26.50
C ALA A 591 8.79 -5.14 25.75
N GLU A 592 9.89 -5.48 26.44
CA GLU A 592 11.03 -6.19 25.86
C GLU A 592 10.63 -7.54 25.28
N ALA A 593 9.82 -8.32 26.02
CA ALA A 593 9.33 -9.61 25.58
C ALA A 593 8.45 -9.49 24.33
N ALA A 594 7.51 -8.54 24.31
CA ALA A 594 6.67 -8.30 23.13
C ALA A 594 7.51 -7.95 21.90
N LYS A 595 8.55 -7.11 22.08
CA LYS A 595 9.49 -6.74 21.01
C LYS A 595 10.28 -7.94 20.52
N ARG A 596 10.90 -8.72 21.42
CA ARG A 596 11.67 -9.92 21.04
C ARG A 596 10.78 -10.93 20.33
N MET A 597 9.55 -11.13 20.80
CA MET A 597 8.65 -12.07 20.16
C MET A 597 8.13 -11.60 18.81
N LEU A 598 7.90 -10.28 18.62
CA LEU A 598 7.61 -9.72 17.29
C LEU A 598 8.79 -9.98 16.32
N MET A 599 10.02 -9.77 16.79
CA MET A 599 11.21 -10.05 15.98
C MET A 599 11.41 -11.55 15.73
N ASN A 600 11.09 -12.41 16.71
CA ASN A 600 11.17 -13.87 16.57
C ASN A 600 10.17 -14.38 15.53
N ASN A 601 8.97 -13.80 15.48
CA ASN A 601 7.98 -14.11 14.46
C ASN A 601 8.48 -13.82 13.02
N LEU A 602 9.51 -12.98 12.86
CA LEU A 602 10.11 -12.63 11.57
C LEU A 602 11.52 -13.20 11.38
N ASP A 603 11.98 -14.05 12.30
CA ASP A 603 13.27 -14.72 12.17
C ASP A 603 13.23 -15.62 10.92
N PRO A 604 14.23 -15.58 10.01
CA PRO A 604 14.27 -16.45 8.83
C PRO A 604 14.16 -17.95 9.13
N GLU A 605 14.61 -18.39 10.31
CA GLU A 605 14.44 -19.78 10.76
C GLU A 605 12.99 -20.10 11.12
N VAL A 606 12.21 -19.10 11.52
CA VAL A 606 10.85 -19.24 12.05
C VAL A 606 9.80 -18.97 10.98
N ALA A 607 9.89 -17.84 10.28
CA ALA A 607 8.87 -17.37 9.34
C ALA A 607 8.97 -18.05 7.97
N GLU A 608 7.81 -18.25 7.34
CA GLU A 608 7.74 -18.80 5.98
C GLU A 608 8.15 -17.79 4.89
N ARG A 609 7.90 -16.48 5.09
CA ARG A 609 8.24 -15.39 4.14
C ARG A 609 8.45 -14.04 4.88
N PRO A 610 9.52 -13.91 5.68
CA PRO A 610 9.71 -12.76 6.59
C PRO A 610 9.87 -11.41 5.89
N ASP A 611 10.42 -11.37 4.67
CA ASP A 611 10.60 -10.13 3.90
C ASP A 611 9.26 -9.42 3.58
N ASP A 612 8.17 -10.19 3.49
CA ASP A 612 6.80 -9.70 3.31
C ASP A 612 6.04 -9.55 4.63
N LEU A 613 6.73 -9.68 5.77
CA LEU A 613 6.20 -9.77 7.12
C LEU A 613 5.31 -11.01 7.36
N VAL A 614 5.29 -11.96 6.42
CA VAL A 614 4.45 -13.16 6.47
C VAL A 614 5.11 -14.23 7.33
N VAL A 615 4.41 -14.62 8.39
CA VAL A 615 4.86 -15.63 9.34
C VAL A 615 4.42 -17.01 8.88
N TYR A 616 3.11 -17.25 8.70
CA TYR A 616 2.55 -18.54 8.26
C TYR A 616 1.07 -18.42 7.81
N GLY A 617 0.53 -19.50 7.25
CA GLY A 617 -0.92 -19.69 7.05
C GLY A 617 -1.55 -18.82 5.96
N GLY A 618 -0.95 -18.80 4.77
CA GLY A 618 -1.32 -17.87 3.70
C GLY A 618 -0.64 -16.52 3.92
N THR A 619 -1.41 -15.44 4.07
CA THR A 619 -0.92 -14.06 4.26
C THR A 619 -0.85 -13.61 5.72
N GLY A 620 -0.74 -14.54 6.68
CA GLY A 620 -0.68 -14.21 8.11
C GLY A 620 0.58 -13.43 8.48
N LYS A 621 0.44 -12.14 8.82
CA LYS A 621 1.56 -11.21 9.02
C LYS A 621 1.80 -10.83 10.49
N ALA A 622 3.03 -10.44 10.79
CA ALA A 622 3.43 -9.95 12.13
C ALA A 622 3.11 -8.46 12.36
N ALA A 623 3.19 -7.65 11.30
CA ALA A 623 2.87 -6.22 11.27
C ALA A 623 2.30 -5.84 9.90
N ARG A 624 1.55 -4.73 9.82
CA ARG A 624 0.81 -4.36 8.59
C ARG A 624 1.74 -4.01 7.43
N SER A 625 2.80 -3.29 7.74
CA SER A 625 3.81 -2.79 6.81
C SER A 625 5.13 -2.62 7.56
N TRP A 626 6.24 -2.45 6.85
CA TRP A 626 7.54 -2.18 7.47
C TRP A 626 7.53 -0.90 8.31
N GLU A 627 6.83 0.16 7.85
CA GLU A 627 6.61 1.38 8.65
C GLU A 627 5.92 1.06 9.97
N ALA A 628 4.87 0.23 9.95
CA ALA A 628 4.16 -0.17 11.15
C ALA A 628 5.05 -1.01 12.08
N TYR A 629 5.85 -1.93 11.52
CA TYR A 629 6.83 -2.71 12.27
C TYR A 629 7.83 -1.79 12.98
N ASP A 630 8.47 -0.86 12.26
CA ASP A 630 9.48 0.05 12.84
C ASP A 630 8.87 0.97 13.90
N ALA A 631 7.63 1.42 13.70
CA ALA A 631 6.90 2.17 14.70
C ALA A 631 6.59 1.33 15.96
N ILE A 632 6.20 0.05 15.82
CA ILE A 632 5.97 -0.84 16.96
C ILE A 632 7.27 -1.03 17.76
N ILE A 633 8.39 -1.32 17.08
CA ILE A 633 9.69 -1.53 17.75
C ILE A 633 10.07 -0.28 18.56
N ARG A 634 10.05 0.91 17.95
CA ARG A 634 10.37 2.16 18.63
C ARG A 634 9.44 2.41 19.81
N THR A 635 8.12 2.23 19.63
CA THR A 635 7.17 2.43 20.71
C THR A 635 7.38 1.46 21.86
N LEU A 636 7.72 0.20 21.60
CA LEU A 636 8.02 -0.78 22.67
C LEU A 636 9.29 -0.44 23.44
N ASP A 637 10.32 0.12 22.80
CA ASP A 637 11.54 0.58 23.50
C ASP A 637 11.24 1.75 24.45
N GLU A 638 10.34 2.65 24.05
CA GLU A 638 10.00 3.86 24.80
C GLU A 638 8.87 3.68 25.84
N LEU A 639 8.07 2.62 25.74
CA LEU A 639 6.85 2.39 26.53
C LEU A 639 7.12 2.31 28.05
N GLU A 640 6.44 3.16 28.83
CA GLU A 640 6.57 3.14 30.29
C GLU A 640 5.94 1.88 30.93
N PRO A 641 6.41 1.44 32.11
CA PRO A 641 5.86 0.25 32.79
C PRO A 641 4.36 0.33 33.13
N ASP A 642 3.77 1.52 33.18
CA ASP A 642 2.34 1.74 33.44
C ASP A 642 1.55 2.13 32.17
N GLU A 643 2.14 2.04 30.99
CA GLU A 643 1.49 2.33 29.71
C GLU A 643 1.09 1.05 28.95
N THR A 644 0.13 1.22 28.03
CA THR A 644 -0.36 0.18 27.12
C THR A 644 -0.35 0.68 25.68
N LEU A 645 0.32 -0.03 24.78
CA LEU A 645 0.24 0.15 23.34
C LEU A 645 -1.01 -0.53 22.77
N LEU A 646 -1.74 0.17 21.90
CA LEU A 646 -2.84 -0.38 21.11
C LEU A 646 -2.37 -0.66 19.67
N VAL A 647 -2.51 -1.92 19.25
CA VAL A 647 -2.20 -2.37 17.89
C VAL A 647 -3.51 -2.75 17.18
N GLN A 648 -3.86 -2.01 16.14
CA GLN A 648 -5.02 -2.28 15.30
C GLN A 648 -4.53 -2.89 13.99
N SER A 649 -4.89 -4.14 13.70
CA SER A 649 -4.53 -4.87 12.48
C SER A 649 -3.07 -4.63 12.06
N GLY A 650 -2.15 -4.97 12.97
CA GLY A 650 -0.70 -4.83 12.77
C GLY A 650 -0.14 -3.41 12.71
N LYS A 651 -0.93 -2.38 13.08
CA LYS A 651 -0.50 -0.97 13.11
C LYS A 651 -0.54 -0.42 14.54
N PRO A 652 0.52 0.24 15.05
CA PRO A 652 0.50 0.90 16.34
C PRO A 652 -0.32 2.20 16.24
N VAL A 653 -1.46 2.28 16.91
CA VAL A 653 -2.43 3.39 16.73
C VAL A 653 -2.56 4.31 17.93
N GLY A 654 -2.08 3.93 19.11
CA GLY A 654 -2.08 4.79 20.28
C GLY A 654 -1.42 4.14 21.48
N VAL A 655 -0.94 4.98 22.40
CA VAL A 655 -0.41 4.58 23.71
C VAL A 655 -1.22 5.31 24.77
N PHE A 656 -1.67 4.57 25.78
CA PHE A 656 -2.45 5.12 26.88
C PHE A 656 -1.88 4.68 28.20
N ARG A 657 -1.85 5.61 29.16
CA ARG A 657 -1.53 5.29 30.54
C ARG A 657 -2.62 4.40 31.14
N THR A 658 -2.18 3.35 31.81
CA THR A 658 -3.00 2.33 32.48
C THR A 658 -2.43 2.11 33.89
N HIS A 659 -1.80 0.96 34.15
CA HIS A 659 -1.10 0.64 35.38
C HIS A 659 -0.17 -0.57 35.17
N GLU A 660 0.79 -0.79 36.07
CA GLU A 660 1.78 -1.88 35.97
C GLU A 660 1.14 -3.27 35.85
N TRP A 661 -0.05 -3.45 36.43
CA TRP A 661 -0.82 -4.69 36.32
C TRP A 661 -1.40 -4.97 34.94
N ALA A 662 -1.69 -3.94 34.14
CA ALA A 662 -2.32 -4.10 32.84
C ALA A 662 -1.34 -4.75 31.83
N PRO A 663 -1.85 -5.24 30.68
CA PRO A 663 -1.01 -5.56 29.54
C PRO A 663 -0.19 -4.38 29.07
N ARG A 664 1.02 -4.63 28.55
CA ARG A 664 1.83 -3.63 27.83
C ARG A 664 1.34 -3.43 26.40
N VAL A 665 0.68 -4.43 25.82
CA VAL A 665 0.13 -4.35 24.45
C VAL A 665 -1.26 -4.98 24.41
N LEU A 666 -2.20 -4.29 23.74
CA LEU A 666 -3.51 -4.81 23.37
C LEU A 666 -3.63 -4.83 21.84
N ILE A 667 -4.02 -5.97 21.28
CA ILE A 667 -4.00 -6.21 19.83
C ILE A 667 -5.40 -6.58 19.34
N ALA A 668 -5.86 -5.94 18.27
CA ALA A 668 -7.11 -6.28 17.58
C ALA A 668 -6.87 -6.39 16.07
N ASN A 669 -6.75 -7.62 15.55
CA ASN A 669 -6.39 -7.87 14.15
C ASN A 669 -7.53 -8.49 13.35
N SER A 670 -7.73 -8.02 12.11
CA SER A 670 -8.63 -8.61 11.11
C SER A 670 -10.13 -8.62 11.46
N ASN A 671 -10.52 -7.97 12.56
CA ASN A 671 -11.91 -7.89 13.00
C ASN A 671 -12.74 -7.04 12.02
N LEU A 672 -13.81 -7.64 11.49
CA LEU A 672 -14.77 -6.98 10.61
C LEU A 672 -16.18 -7.17 11.17
N VAL A 673 -17.07 -6.21 10.92
CA VAL A 673 -18.49 -6.32 11.29
C VAL A 673 -19.11 -7.49 10.52
N GLY A 674 -20.02 -8.26 11.14
CA GLY A 674 -20.53 -9.54 10.63
C GLY A 674 -20.83 -9.58 9.13
N ASP A 675 -21.71 -8.72 8.61
CA ASP A 675 -22.08 -8.72 7.17
C ASP A 675 -20.90 -8.38 6.23
N TRP A 676 -19.85 -7.76 6.76
CA TRP A 676 -18.61 -7.39 6.05
C TRP A 676 -17.47 -8.38 6.26
N ALA A 677 -17.66 -9.39 7.10
CA ALA A 677 -16.66 -10.40 7.43
C ALA A 677 -16.49 -11.43 6.29
N THR A 678 -16.03 -10.95 5.14
CA THR A 678 -15.80 -11.78 3.93
C THR A 678 -14.41 -11.53 3.36
N TRP A 679 -13.83 -12.52 2.67
CA TRP A 679 -12.55 -12.35 1.98
C TRP A 679 -12.52 -11.19 0.97
N PRO A 680 -13.55 -10.98 0.11
CA PRO A 680 -13.56 -9.83 -0.81
C PRO A 680 -13.45 -8.47 -0.10
N GLU A 681 -14.22 -8.26 0.98
CA GLU A 681 -14.16 -6.99 1.72
C GLU A 681 -12.84 -6.85 2.49
N PHE A 682 -12.36 -7.94 3.10
CA PHE A 682 -11.05 -7.96 3.74
C PHE A 682 -9.94 -7.55 2.76
N ARG A 683 -9.91 -8.12 1.55
CA ARG A 683 -8.91 -7.81 0.51
C ARG A 683 -9.03 -6.37 -0.01
N ARG A 684 -10.26 -5.86 -0.16
CA ARG A 684 -10.48 -4.44 -0.49
C ARG A 684 -9.86 -3.52 0.55
N LEU A 685 -10.06 -3.81 1.83
CA LEU A 685 -9.47 -3.04 2.94
C LEU A 685 -7.95 -3.21 3.04
N GLU A 686 -7.44 -4.41 2.74
CA GLU A 686 -6.00 -4.70 2.72
C GLU A 686 -5.30 -3.93 1.61
N HIS A 687 -5.87 -3.91 0.40
CA HIS A 687 -5.38 -3.13 -0.74
C HIS A 687 -5.35 -1.61 -0.44
N LEU A 688 -6.30 -1.13 0.37
CA LEU A 688 -6.31 0.26 0.85
C LEU A 688 -5.32 0.55 2.00
N GLY A 689 -4.55 -0.45 2.46
CA GLY A 689 -3.63 -0.34 3.59
C GLY A 689 -4.32 -0.22 4.96
N LEU A 690 -5.60 -0.61 5.06
CA LEU A 690 -6.44 -0.39 6.24
C LEU A 690 -6.52 -1.59 7.20
N THR A 691 -6.16 -2.79 6.75
CA THR A 691 -6.18 -4.01 7.58
C THR A 691 -4.96 -4.90 7.33
N MET A 692 -4.87 -6.01 8.08
CA MET A 692 -3.83 -7.02 8.02
C MET A 692 -4.43 -8.36 8.48
N TYR A 693 -4.05 -9.47 7.86
CA TYR A 693 -4.46 -10.81 8.32
C TYR A 693 -3.55 -11.25 9.46
N GLY A 694 -4.10 -11.37 10.67
CA GLY A 694 -3.32 -11.70 11.87
C GLY A 694 -3.10 -13.19 12.10
N GLN A 695 -3.78 -14.06 11.35
CA GLN A 695 -3.93 -15.48 11.67
C GLN A 695 -4.27 -15.61 13.18
N MET A 696 -3.66 -16.55 13.89
CA MET A 696 -3.70 -16.71 15.34
C MET A 696 -2.44 -16.10 15.94
N THR A 697 -1.28 -16.76 15.82
CA THR A 697 -0.04 -16.34 16.50
C THR A 697 0.87 -15.44 15.68
N ALA A 698 0.54 -15.17 14.40
CA ALA A 698 1.32 -14.30 13.53
C ALA A 698 1.24 -12.84 14.00
N GLY A 699 0.02 -12.29 14.05
CA GLY A 699 -0.20 -10.90 14.47
C GLY A 699 -0.20 -10.67 15.98
N SER A 700 -0.09 -11.72 16.79
CA SER A 700 -0.05 -11.66 18.26
C SER A 700 1.31 -12.07 18.85
N TRP A 701 2.31 -12.29 18.00
CA TRP A 701 3.72 -12.41 18.38
C TRP A 701 3.98 -13.55 19.36
N ILE A 702 3.54 -14.77 19.03
CA ILE A 702 3.80 -15.95 19.85
C ILE A 702 3.98 -17.22 18.99
N TYR A 703 4.46 -17.03 17.76
CA TYR A 703 4.80 -18.13 16.87
C TYR A 703 6.21 -18.65 17.17
N ILE A 704 6.34 -19.98 17.21
CA ILE A 704 7.56 -20.69 17.62
C ILE A 704 7.98 -21.71 16.55
N GLY A 705 7.72 -21.37 15.29
CA GLY A 705 7.94 -22.26 14.16
C GLY A 705 6.98 -23.45 14.15
N THR A 706 7.42 -24.51 13.47
CA THR A 706 6.66 -25.73 13.22
C THR A 706 6.29 -26.45 14.52
N GLN A 707 7.10 -26.27 15.58
CA GLN A 707 6.84 -26.86 16.89
C GLN A 707 5.51 -26.40 17.50
N GLY A 708 5.01 -25.21 17.16
CA GLY A 708 3.82 -24.62 17.79
C GLY A 708 2.56 -25.50 17.71
N ILE A 709 2.42 -26.29 16.64
CA ILE A 709 1.29 -27.21 16.44
C ILE A 709 1.65 -28.68 16.69
N LEU A 710 2.94 -29.01 16.72
CA LEU A 710 3.45 -30.38 16.72
C LEU A 710 2.82 -31.27 17.79
N GLN A 711 2.71 -30.79 19.04
CA GLN A 711 2.08 -31.60 20.08
C GLN A 711 0.58 -31.80 19.83
N GLY A 712 -0.14 -30.79 19.35
CA GLY A 712 -1.55 -30.94 19.02
C GLY A 712 -1.76 -32.01 17.93
N THR A 713 -0.86 -32.05 16.95
CA THR A 713 -0.85 -33.07 15.89
C THR A 713 -0.47 -34.44 16.43
N TYR A 714 0.56 -34.51 17.28
CA TYR A 714 0.95 -35.74 17.97
C TYR A 714 -0.20 -36.31 18.82
N GLU A 715 -0.89 -35.47 19.60
CA GLU A 715 -2.02 -35.86 20.44
C GLU A 715 -3.23 -36.30 19.61
N THR A 716 -3.47 -35.64 18.46
CA THR A 716 -4.50 -36.07 17.51
C THR A 716 -4.21 -37.47 16.99
N PHE A 717 -2.99 -37.72 16.50
CA PHE A 717 -2.60 -39.03 15.99
C PHE A 717 -2.52 -40.11 17.08
N ALA A 718 -2.16 -39.74 18.31
CA ALA A 718 -2.22 -40.64 19.46
C ALA A 718 -3.68 -41.02 19.79
N ALA A 719 -4.62 -40.08 19.66
CA ALA A 719 -6.05 -40.35 19.83
C ALA A 719 -6.63 -41.20 18.68
N VAL A 720 -6.19 -40.98 17.44
CA VAL A 720 -6.51 -41.83 16.29
C VAL A 720 -6.02 -43.26 16.51
N ALA A 721 -4.78 -43.45 16.98
CA ALA A 721 -4.28 -44.79 17.32
C ALA A 721 -5.22 -45.50 18.32
N ARG A 722 -5.65 -44.78 19.37
CA ARG A 722 -6.57 -45.31 20.37
C ARG A 722 -7.96 -45.61 19.81
N SER A 723 -8.51 -44.77 18.92
CA SER A 723 -9.82 -45.03 18.28
C SER A 723 -9.78 -46.28 17.40
N MET A 724 -8.62 -46.57 16.80
CA MET A 724 -8.36 -47.81 16.06
C MET A 724 -8.05 -49.02 16.96
N GLY A 725 -8.11 -48.86 18.30
CA GLY A 725 -7.82 -49.92 19.27
C GLY A 725 -6.33 -50.27 19.39
N ARG A 726 -5.43 -49.32 19.13
CA ARG A 726 -3.98 -49.50 19.11
C ARG A 726 -3.28 -48.61 20.14
N ASP A 727 -2.13 -49.06 20.62
CA ASP A 727 -1.26 -48.28 21.52
C ASP A 727 -0.40 -47.25 20.76
N SER A 728 -0.18 -47.48 19.46
CA SER A 728 0.62 -46.62 18.58
C SER A 728 0.20 -46.77 17.12
N LEU A 729 0.78 -45.94 16.25
CA LEU A 729 0.60 -46.00 14.80
C LEU A 729 1.56 -46.99 14.11
N ALA A 730 2.26 -47.84 14.86
CA ALA A 730 3.15 -48.83 14.27
C ALA A 730 2.39 -49.75 13.28
N GLY A 731 2.89 -49.83 12.05
CA GLY A 731 2.27 -50.63 10.99
C GLY A 731 1.06 -49.97 10.31
N THR A 732 0.85 -48.66 10.50
CA THR A 732 -0.14 -47.88 9.73
C THR A 732 0.54 -46.92 8.75
N LEU A 733 -0.19 -46.53 7.70
CA LEU A 733 0.20 -45.50 6.74
C LEU A 733 -0.82 -44.36 6.73
N THR A 734 -0.34 -43.16 7.03
CA THR A 734 -1.09 -41.91 6.93
C THR A 734 -0.84 -41.25 5.57
N LEU A 735 -1.90 -40.77 4.92
CA LEU A 735 -1.85 -39.87 3.76
C LEU A 735 -2.27 -38.46 4.19
N THR A 736 -1.49 -37.45 3.83
CA THR A 736 -1.86 -36.05 4.07
C THR A 736 -1.31 -35.09 3.00
N GLY A 737 -1.84 -33.87 2.96
CA GLY A 737 -1.43 -32.78 2.09
C GLY A 737 -0.99 -31.53 2.87
N GLY A 738 -0.09 -30.74 2.28
CA GLY A 738 0.39 -29.46 2.81
C GLY A 738 1.51 -29.59 3.84
N CYS A 739 2.73 -29.18 3.45
CA CYS A 739 3.97 -29.21 4.22
C CYS A 739 4.50 -27.79 4.53
N GLY A 740 3.60 -26.81 4.71
CA GLY A 740 3.95 -25.45 5.10
C GLY A 740 4.35 -25.32 6.59
N GLY A 741 4.32 -24.10 7.14
CA GLY A 741 4.66 -23.79 8.55
C GLY A 741 4.03 -24.72 9.59
N MET A 742 2.72 -24.93 9.49
CA MET A 742 1.97 -25.82 10.38
C MET A 742 1.87 -27.25 9.82
N GLY A 743 1.61 -27.35 8.51
CA GLY A 743 1.56 -28.59 7.72
C GLY A 743 2.77 -29.51 7.90
N GLY A 744 3.94 -28.90 8.03
CA GLY A 744 5.21 -29.58 8.19
C GLY A 744 5.38 -30.29 9.53
N ALA A 745 4.49 -30.10 10.51
CA ALA A 745 4.52 -30.84 11.77
C ALA A 745 3.91 -32.24 11.64
N GLN A 746 3.05 -32.46 10.65
CA GLN A 746 2.34 -33.73 10.44
C GLN A 746 3.29 -34.94 10.32
N PRO A 747 4.39 -34.88 9.55
CA PRO A 747 5.21 -36.06 9.35
C PRO A 747 5.94 -36.49 10.63
N LEU A 748 6.48 -35.53 11.39
CA LEU A 748 7.09 -35.79 12.69
C LEU A 748 6.05 -36.28 13.72
N ALA A 749 4.85 -35.70 13.75
CA ALA A 749 3.80 -36.15 14.66
C ALA A 749 3.39 -37.62 14.45
N VAL A 750 3.30 -38.07 13.18
CA VAL A 750 2.99 -39.46 12.85
C VAL A 750 4.16 -40.38 13.23
N THR A 751 5.39 -40.01 12.91
CA THR A 751 6.58 -40.83 13.22
C THR A 751 6.86 -40.93 14.71
N LEU A 752 6.61 -39.85 15.48
CA LEU A 752 6.65 -39.90 16.95
C LEU A 752 5.57 -40.81 17.55
N ASN A 753 4.47 -41.05 16.83
CA ASN A 753 3.48 -42.08 17.17
C ASN A 753 3.82 -43.47 16.59
N GLY A 754 4.96 -43.62 15.91
CA GLY A 754 5.44 -44.89 15.37
C GLY A 754 4.95 -45.23 13.96
N GLY A 755 4.20 -44.35 13.31
CA GLY A 755 3.58 -44.62 12.00
C GLY A 755 4.43 -44.23 10.79
N ALA A 756 4.05 -44.74 9.63
CA ALA A 756 4.53 -44.26 8.35
C ALA A 756 3.60 -43.18 7.78
N VAL A 757 4.13 -42.21 7.05
CA VAL A 757 3.36 -41.11 6.46
C VAL A 757 3.85 -40.75 5.07
N LEU A 758 2.90 -40.57 4.15
CA LEU A 758 3.10 -39.99 2.83
C LEU A 758 2.46 -38.59 2.84
N ILE A 759 3.29 -37.54 2.70
CA ILE A 759 2.84 -36.15 2.66
C ILE A 759 3.03 -35.56 1.25
N VAL A 760 1.98 -34.95 0.72
CA VAL A 760 1.95 -34.33 -0.60
C VAL A 760 2.09 -32.81 -0.47
N ASP A 761 3.01 -32.19 -1.20
CA ASP A 761 3.05 -30.74 -1.37
C ASP A 761 3.38 -30.37 -2.81
N VAL A 762 2.79 -29.28 -3.30
CA VAL A 762 3.02 -28.78 -4.67
C VAL A 762 4.36 -28.07 -4.78
N ASP A 763 4.87 -27.50 -3.70
CA ASP A 763 6.08 -26.69 -3.64
C ASP A 763 7.23 -27.51 -3.01
N GLU A 764 8.18 -27.91 -3.87
CA GLU A 764 9.37 -28.68 -3.45
C GLU A 764 10.15 -27.99 -2.33
N SER A 765 10.21 -26.65 -2.32
CA SER A 765 10.98 -25.90 -1.33
C SER A 765 10.44 -26.11 0.09
N ARG A 766 9.14 -26.37 0.24
CA ARG A 766 8.51 -26.65 1.55
C ARG A 766 8.93 -28.01 2.09
N LEU A 767 8.97 -29.03 1.22
CA LEU A 767 9.45 -30.37 1.59
C LEU A 767 10.94 -30.33 1.94
N ALA A 768 11.76 -29.66 1.13
CA ALA A 768 13.19 -29.52 1.37
C ALA A 768 13.49 -28.88 2.73
N ARG A 769 12.79 -27.78 3.07
CA ARG A 769 12.93 -27.11 4.38
C ARG A 769 12.58 -28.03 5.54
N ARG A 770 11.57 -28.89 5.41
CA ARG A 770 11.18 -29.83 6.48
C ARG A 770 12.19 -30.95 6.67
N VAL A 771 12.87 -31.37 5.60
CA VAL A 771 14.01 -32.27 5.71
C VAL A 771 15.17 -31.60 6.42
N GLU A 772 15.51 -30.37 6.02
CA GLU A 772 16.59 -29.59 6.65
C GLU A 772 16.37 -29.41 8.16
N HIS A 773 15.15 -29.12 8.59
CA HIS A 773 14.80 -28.91 10.00
C HIS A 773 14.47 -30.20 10.77
N GLY A 774 14.59 -31.38 10.15
CA GLY A 774 14.36 -32.68 10.81
C GLY A 774 12.88 -33.04 11.06
N TYR A 775 11.94 -32.37 10.41
CA TYR A 775 10.50 -32.67 10.49
C TYR A 775 10.02 -33.68 9.43
N LEU A 776 10.87 -34.01 8.45
CA LEU A 776 10.60 -34.97 7.37
C LEU A 776 11.88 -35.78 7.06
N ASP A 777 11.79 -37.10 6.92
CA ASP A 777 12.97 -37.96 6.71
C ASP A 777 13.53 -37.88 5.28
N GLY A 778 12.68 -37.56 4.30
CA GLY A 778 13.09 -37.33 2.92
C GLY A 778 11.91 -37.16 1.97
N TYR A 779 12.18 -36.71 0.76
CA TYR A 779 11.16 -36.54 -0.28
C TYR A 779 11.62 -37.01 -1.66
N THR A 780 10.70 -37.09 -2.61
CA THR A 780 10.98 -37.39 -4.02
C THR A 780 9.96 -36.72 -4.94
N THR A 781 10.30 -36.53 -6.21
CA THR A 781 9.37 -36.06 -7.25
C THR A 781 8.65 -37.22 -7.96
N ASP A 782 8.99 -38.47 -7.64
CA ASP A 782 8.43 -39.67 -8.24
C ASP A 782 7.42 -40.35 -7.32
N LEU A 783 6.14 -40.36 -7.71
CA LEU A 783 5.05 -40.91 -6.91
C LEU A 783 5.24 -42.41 -6.64
N ASP A 784 5.73 -43.18 -7.62
CA ASP A 784 5.92 -44.63 -7.48
C ASP A 784 6.96 -44.95 -6.41
N THR A 785 8.08 -44.22 -6.41
CA THR A 785 9.13 -44.30 -5.40
C THR A 785 8.61 -43.92 -4.02
N ALA A 786 7.84 -42.84 -3.92
CA ALA A 786 7.28 -42.38 -2.65
C ALA A 786 6.34 -43.44 -2.05
N VAL A 787 5.43 -43.97 -2.86
CA VAL A 787 4.48 -45.02 -2.46
C VAL A 787 5.20 -46.31 -2.06
N ALA A 788 6.19 -46.76 -2.85
CA ALA A 788 6.94 -47.97 -2.54
C ALA A 788 7.66 -47.88 -1.18
N ARG A 789 8.28 -46.72 -0.88
CA ARG A 789 8.95 -46.48 0.41
C ARG A 789 7.95 -46.46 1.57
N ALA A 790 6.86 -45.71 1.42
CA ALA A 790 5.85 -45.57 2.48
C ALA A 790 5.15 -46.90 2.81
N VAL A 791 4.79 -47.69 1.78
CA VAL A 791 4.18 -49.02 1.94
C VAL A 791 5.15 -50.03 2.54
N ALA A 792 6.44 -49.98 2.15
CA ALA A 792 7.46 -50.83 2.75
C ALA A 792 7.64 -50.53 4.25
N ALA A 793 7.69 -49.25 4.64
CA ALA A 793 7.79 -48.84 6.04
C ALA A 793 6.56 -49.27 6.85
N ARG A 794 5.35 -49.06 6.31
CA ARG A 794 4.10 -49.58 6.88
C ARG A 794 4.19 -51.09 7.13
N SER A 795 4.62 -51.85 6.12
CA SER A 795 4.69 -53.32 6.21
C SER A 795 5.73 -53.80 7.22
N ALA A 796 6.81 -53.05 7.40
CA ALA A 796 7.86 -53.33 8.38
C ALA A 796 7.53 -52.83 9.81
N GLY A 797 6.44 -52.10 10.00
CA GLY A 797 6.11 -51.45 11.27
C GLY A 797 7.10 -50.35 11.67
N GLN A 798 7.76 -49.73 10.69
CA GLN A 798 8.79 -48.72 10.90
C GLN A 798 8.19 -47.31 10.79
N ALA A 799 8.55 -46.44 11.74
CA ALA A 799 8.29 -45.01 11.64
C ALA A 799 9.12 -44.41 10.49
N LEU A 800 8.44 -43.85 9.49
CA LEU A 800 9.08 -43.19 8.35
C LEU A 800 8.15 -42.14 7.73
N SER A 801 8.69 -40.97 7.47
CA SER A 801 8.02 -39.90 6.75
C SER A 801 8.58 -39.70 5.34
N VAL A 802 7.70 -39.69 4.35
CA VAL A 802 8.05 -39.58 2.93
C VAL A 802 7.26 -38.44 2.30
N GLY A 803 7.96 -37.43 1.79
CA GLY A 803 7.37 -36.36 1.01
C GLY A 803 7.29 -36.71 -0.47
N VAL A 804 6.25 -36.23 -1.15
CA VAL A 804 6.15 -36.28 -2.62
C VAL A 804 5.75 -34.92 -3.18
N VAL A 805 6.49 -34.47 -4.19
CA VAL A 805 6.14 -33.25 -4.94
C VAL A 805 4.96 -33.58 -5.85
N GLY A 806 3.82 -32.92 -5.66
CA GLY A 806 2.63 -33.14 -6.46
C GLY A 806 1.40 -32.37 -5.97
N ASN A 807 0.36 -32.30 -6.79
CA ASN A 807 -0.91 -31.68 -6.39
C ASN A 807 -1.77 -32.70 -5.62
N ALA A 808 -2.18 -32.36 -4.39
CA ALA A 808 -3.02 -33.23 -3.57
C ALA A 808 -4.35 -33.59 -4.25
N ALA A 809 -4.92 -32.68 -5.05
CA ALA A 809 -6.13 -32.93 -5.84
C ALA A 809 -5.94 -33.94 -6.99
N GLU A 810 -4.70 -34.29 -7.34
CA GLU A 810 -4.39 -35.33 -8.34
C GLU A 810 -3.86 -36.61 -7.67
N VAL A 811 -2.98 -36.44 -6.67
CA VAL A 811 -2.32 -37.56 -5.98
C VAL A 811 -3.31 -38.36 -5.14
N PHE A 812 -4.20 -37.72 -4.38
CA PHE A 812 -5.16 -38.44 -3.53
C PHE A 812 -6.10 -39.33 -4.36
N PRO A 813 -6.77 -38.83 -5.44
CA PRO A 813 -7.56 -39.68 -6.32
C PRO A 813 -6.76 -40.82 -6.97
N GLU A 814 -5.52 -40.55 -7.38
CA GLU A 814 -4.67 -41.56 -8.02
C GLU A 814 -4.28 -42.69 -7.05
N LEU A 815 -3.95 -42.37 -5.80
CA LEU A 815 -3.66 -43.37 -4.77
C LEU A 815 -4.88 -44.23 -4.43
N LEU A 816 -6.07 -43.61 -4.36
CA LEU A 816 -7.33 -44.32 -4.16
C LEU A 816 -7.61 -45.27 -5.33
N ARG A 817 -7.45 -44.80 -6.57
CA ARG A 817 -7.65 -45.61 -7.79
C ARG A 817 -6.71 -46.81 -7.86
N ARG A 818 -5.47 -46.65 -7.38
CA ARG A 818 -4.47 -47.73 -7.29
C ARG A 818 -4.74 -48.73 -6.15
N GLY A 819 -5.63 -48.41 -5.22
CA GLY A 819 -5.89 -49.24 -4.03
C GLY A 819 -4.68 -49.31 -3.09
N VAL A 820 -3.93 -48.21 -2.95
CA VAL A 820 -2.80 -48.14 -2.01
C VAL A 820 -3.34 -48.33 -0.58
N PRO A 821 -2.69 -49.16 0.26
CA PRO A 821 -3.19 -49.48 1.60
C PRO A 821 -2.94 -48.33 2.58
N ILE A 822 -3.78 -47.30 2.50
CA ILE A 822 -3.80 -46.14 3.40
C ILE A 822 -4.75 -46.43 4.56
N ASP A 823 -4.29 -46.22 5.79
CA ASP A 823 -5.08 -46.48 7.01
C ASP A 823 -5.70 -45.20 7.58
N ILE A 824 -5.03 -44.05 7.39
CA ILE A 824 -5.44 -42.75 7.93
C ILE A 824 -5.31 -41.69 6.84
N VAL A 825 -6.32 -40.81 6.69
CA VAL A 825 -6.30 -39.71 5.73
C VAL A 825 -6.67 -38.40 6.40
N THR A 826 -5.88 -37.36 6.17
CA THR A 826 -6.21 -35.99 6.57
C THR A 826 -5.64 -34.98 5.57
N ASP A 827 -5.79 -33.68 5.85
CA ASP A 827 -5.24 -32.62 5.02
C ASP A 827 -4.94 -31.35 5.83
N GLN A 828 -3.83 -30.68 5.52
CA GLN A 828 -3.46 -29.39 6.09
C GLN A 828 -2.92 -28.42 5.03
N THR A 829 -3.40 -28.53 3.78
CA THR A 829 -3.19 -27.47 2.77
C THR A 829 -3.82 -26.16 3.25
N SER A 830 -3.45 -25.03 2.63
CA SER A 830 -4.03 -23.72 3.00
C SER A 830 -5.41 -23.48 2.38
N ALA A 831 -6.32 -24.46 2.50
CA ALA A 831 -7.66 -24.40 1.91
C ALA A 831 -8.54 -23.26 2.44
N HIS A 832 -8.22 -22.70 3.62
CA HIS A 832 -8.96 -21.59 4.24
C HIS A 832 -8.91 -20.28 3.44
N ASP A 833 -7.91 -20.16 2.57
CA ASP A 833 -7.79 -19.11 1.56
C ASP A 833 -7.68 -19.78 0.18
N PRO A 834 -8.76 -19.81 -0.62
CA PRO A 834 -8.74 -20.46 -1.94
C PRO A 834 -7.69 -19.92 -2.92
N LEU A 835 -7.17 -18.71 -2.73
CA LEU A 835 -6.04 -18.22 -3.55
C LEU A 835 -4.71 -18.85 -3.15
N SER A 836 -4.63 -19.40 -1.94
CA SER A 836 -3.50 -20.13 -1.36
C SER A 836 -3.64 -21.65 -1.48
N TYR A 837 -4.52 -22.15 -2.36
CA TYR A 837 -4.57 -23.56 -2.78
C TYR A 837 -4.38 -23.68 -4.29
N LEU A 838 -3.37 -24.43 -4.76
CA LEU A 838 -3.02 -24.53 -6.18
C LEU A 838 -4.06 -25.37 -6.94
N PRO A 839 -4.86 -24.79 -7.85
CA PRO A 839 -5.80 -25.54 -8.65
C PRO A 839 -5.09 -26.45 -9.66
N VAL A 840 -5.72 -27.56 -10.01
CA VAL A 840 -5.24 -28.47 -11.05
C VAL A 840 -5.09 -27.71 -12.38
N GLY A 841 -3.98 -27.99 -13.08
CA GLY A 841 -3.65 -27.36 -14.36
C GLY A 841 -3.02 -25.97 -14.25
N VAL A 842 -2.63 -25.50 -13.06
CA VAL A 842 -1.78 -24.31 -12.86
C VAL A 842 -0.43 -24.75 -12.32
N SER A 843 0.65 -24.22 -12.89
CA SER A 843 2.00 -24.49 -12.37
C SER A 843 2.28 -23.64 -11.13
N VAL A 844 3.20 -24.10 -10.26
CA VAL A 844 3.64 -23.31 -9.08
C VAL A 844 4.18 -21.94 -9.48
N ALA A 845 4.86 -21.84 -10.64
CA ALA A 845 5.42 -20.59 -11.15
C ALA A 845 4.33 -19.58 -11.57
N GLU A 846 3.19 -20.07 -12.06
CA GLU A 846 2.07 -19.23 -12.52
C GLU A 846 1.06 -18.94 -11.41
N TRP A 847 1.12 -19.67 -10.29
CA TRP A 847 0.13 -19.65 -9.22
C TRP A 847 -0.30 -18.23 -8.81
N HIS A 848 0.63 -17.44 -8.30
CA HIS A 848 0.32 -16.12 -7.76
C HIS A 848 -0.10 -15.13 -8.85
N VAL A 849 0.51 -15.22 -10.03
CA VAL A 849 0.16 -14.38 -11.19
C VAL A 849 -1.28 -14.66 -11.65
N GLU A 850 -1.69 -15.92 -11.75
CA GLU A 850 -3.07 -16.26 -12.10
C GLU A 850 -4.07 -15.87 -11.02
N ALA A 851 -3.71 -16.07 -9.75
CA ALA A 851 -4.55 -15.68 -8.62
C ALA A 851 -4.80 -14.17 -8.56
N GLU A 852 -3.81 -13.35 -8.92
CA GLU A 852 -3.93 -11.89 -9.00
C GLU A 852 -4.71 -11.43 -10.23
N ARG A 853 -4.49 -12.08 -11.39
CA ARG A 853 -5.14 -11.73 -12.66
C ARG A 853 -6.66 -11.89 -12.61
N ASP A 854 -7.15 -13.01 -12.09
CA ASP A 854 -8.59 -13.26 -11.93
C ASP A 854 -8.87 -14.04 -10.63
N PRO A 855 -8.94 -13.35 -9.48
CA PRO A 855 -9.11 -14.01 -8.19
C PRO A 855 -10.46 -14.74 -8.05
N VAL A 856 -11.47 -14.34 -8.82
CA VAL A 856 -12.80 -14.97 -8.78
C VAL A 856 -12.75 -16.32 -9.48
N GLU A 857 -12.23 -16.34 -10.71
CA GLU A 857 -12.10 -17.58 -11.47
C GLU A 857 -11.08 -18.53 -10.82
N PHE A 858 -9.97 -18.01 -10.30
CA PHE A 858 -8.99 -18.79 -9.57
C PHE A 858 -9.62 -19.49 -8.36
N THR A 859 -10.39 -18.76 -7.56
CA THR A 859 -11.14 -19.32 -6.42
C THR A 859 -12.09 -20.43 -6.85
N ARG A 860 -12.79 -20.26 -7.98
CA ARG A 860 -13.69 -21.29 -8.53
C ARG A 860 -12.93 -22.57 -8.90
N ARG A 861 -11.78 -22.45 -9.57
CA ARG A 861 -10.92 -23.59 -9.95
C ARG A 861 -10.29 -24.28 -8.73
N ALA A 862 -9.86 -23.51 -7.73
CA ALA A 862 -9.31 -24.03 -6.48
C ALA A 862 -10.36 -24.86 -5.73
N ARG A 863 -11.59 -24.35 -5.60
CA ARG A 863 -12.71 -25.09 -4.99
C ARG A 863 -13.04 -26.39 -5.73
N ALA A 864 -13.03 -26.38 -7.05
CA ALA A 864 -13.21 -27.60 -7.84
C ALA A 864 -12.10 -28.63 -7.54
N SER A 865 -10.85 -28.17 -7.41
CA SER A 865 -9.72 -29.04 -7.07
C SER A 865 -9.82 -29.60 -5.63
N MET A 866 -10.24 -28.78 -4.67
CA MET A 866 -10.52 -29.23 -3.29
C MET A 866 -11.68 -30.24 -3.26
N ALA A 867 -12.71 -30.05 -4.09
CA ALA A 867 -13.82 -30.99 -4.20
C ALA A 867 -13.35 -32.38 -4.67
N GLU A 868 -12.45 -32.45 -5.65
CA GLU A 868 -11.83 -33.71 -6.09
C GLU A 868 -10.97 -34.35 -5.00
N GLN A 869 -10.15 -33.55 -4.29
CA GLN A 869 -9.36 -34.06 -3.16
C GLN A 869 -10.27 -34.64 -2.05
N VAL A 870 -11.31 -33.91 -1.65
CA VAL A 870 -12.24 -34.35 -0.60
C VAL A 870 -13.07 -35.55 -1.05
N ALA A 871 -13.42 -35.64 -2.33
CA ALA A 871 -14.06 -36.83 -2.88
C ALA A 871 -13.16 -38.08 -2.73
N ALA A 872 -11.85 -37.95 -2.95
CA ALA A 872 -10.91 -39.03 -2.70
C ALA A 872 -10.76 -39.36 -1.19
N MET A 873 -10.74 -38.35 -0.32
CA MET A 873 -10.75 -38.57 1.14
C MET A 873 -11.98 -39.38 1.58
N VAL A 874 -13.17 -39.03 1.10
CA VAL A 874 -14.40 -39.80 1.34
C VAL A 874 -14.32 -41.20 0.73
N GLY A 875 -13.71 -41.36 -0.45
CA GLY A 875 -13.49 -42.67 -1.05
C GLY A 875 -12.58 -43.58 -0.21
N PHE A 876 -11.56 -43.03 0.45
CA PHE A 876 -10.74 -43.77 1.42
C PHE A 876 -11.54 -44.13 2.68
N GLN A 877 -12.40 -43.22 3.16
CA GLN A 877 -13.32 -43.51 4.27
C GLN A 877 -14.25 -44.67 3.93
N ASP A 878 -14.85 -44.66 2.73
CA ASP A 878 -15.71 -45.73 2.22
C ASP A 878 -14.94 -47.07 2.09
N ALA A 879 -13.62 -47.01 1.87
CA ALA A 879 -12.72 -48.16 1.85
C ALA A 879 -12.23 -48.61 3.24
N GLY A 880 -12.64 -47.91 4.31
CA GLY A 880 -12.36 -48.27 5.70
C GLY A 880 -11.16 -47.56 6.36
N ALA A 881 -10.59 -46.53 5.73
CA ALA A 881 -9.59 -45.68 6.36
C ALA A 881 -10.23 -44.74 7.40
N GLU A 882 -9.47 -44.38 8.43
CA GLU A 882 -9.85 -43.32 9.37
C GLU A 882 -9.61 -41.96 8.71
N VAL A 883 -10.65 -41.12 8.60
CA VAL A 883 -10.57 -39.86 7.85
C VAL A 883 -11.08 -38.71 8.70
N PHE A 884 -10.34 -37.60 8.74
CA PHE A 884 -10.73 -36.41 9.48
C PHE A 884 -10.17 -35.13 8.85
N ASP A 885 -10.86 -34.02 9.08
CA ASP A 885 -10.43 -32.67 8.71
C ASP A 885 -9.51 -32.10 9.79
N TYR A 886 -8.37 -31.52 9.39
CA TYR A 886 -7.38 -30.95 10.29
C TYR A 886 -7.43 -29.41 10.37
N GLY A 887 -8.63 -28.85 10.22
CA GLY A 887 -8.92 -27.48 10.63
C GLY A 887 -8.49 -26.39 9.66
N ASN A 888 -8.55 -26.68 8.36
CA ASN A 888 -8.23 -25.76 7.26
C ASN A 888 -9.46 -25.40 6.40
N SER A 889 -10.68 -25.78 6.81
CA SER A 889 -11.94 -25.54 6.08
C SER A 889 -12.09 -26.25 4.73
N ILE A 890 -11.26 -27.26 4.41
CA ILE A 890 -11.33 -27.93 3.11
C ILE A 890 -12.71 -28.54 2.82
N ARG A 891 -13.40 -29.07 3.84
CA ARG A 891 -14.77 -29.60 3.70
C ARG A 891 -15.76 -28.52 3.24
N ALA A 892 -15.69 -27.32 3.82
CA ALA A 892 -16.58 -26.22 3.46
C ALA A 892 -16.29 -25.73 2.03
N GLU A 893 -15.02 -25.59 1.65
CA GLU A 893 -14.66 -25.18 0.29
C GLU A 893 -14.99 -26.26 -0.75
N ALA A 894 -14.84 -27.54 -0.44
CA ALA A 894 -15.25 -28.65 -1.30
C ALA A 894 -16.76 -28.70 -1.51
N GLN A 895 -17.56 -28.42 -0.47
CA GLN A 895 -19.01 -28.28 -0.61
C GLN A 895 -19.36 -27.12 -1.57
N LEU A 896 -18.69 -25.97 -1.42
CA LEU A 896 -18.84 -24.83 -2.34
C LEU A 896 -18.33 -25.15 -3.75
N GLY A 897 -17.40 -26.08 -3.88
CA GLY A 897 -16.91 -26.64 -5.14
C GLY A 897 -17.85 -27.66 -5.79
N GLY A 898 -18.95 -28.04 -5.12
CA GLY A 898 -19.99 -28.92 -5.67
C GLY A 898 -19.94 -30.38 -5.18
N PHE A 899 -19.18 -30.70 -4.13
CA PHE A 899 -19.17 -32.05 -3.56
C PHE A 899 -20.07 -32.16 -2.32
N ASP A 900 -21.25 -32.77 -2.48
CA ASP A 900 -22.30 -32.81 -1.45
C ASP A 900 -21.94 -33.63 -0.20
N ARG A 901 -21.05 -34.62 -0.32
CA ARG A 901 -20.60 -35.47 0.81
C ARG A 901 -19.41 -34.89 1.57
N ALA A 902 -19.08 -33.61 1.41
CA ALA A 902 -17.87 -33.02 1.98
C ALA A 902 -17.78 -33.11 3.52
N PHE A 903 -18.91 -33.18 4.24
CA PHE A 903 -18.95 -33.33 5.70
C PHE A 903 -19.18 -34.79 6.16
N ALA A 904 -18.91 -35.79 5.30
CA ALA A 904 -19.04 -37.21 5.67
C ALA A 904 -18.02 -37.67 6.74
N PHE A 905 -16.95 -36.90 6.95
CA PHE A 905 -15.96 -37.11 8.00
C PHE A 905 -15.88 -35.90 8.95
N PRO A 906 -15.58 -36.13 10.24
CA PRO A 906 -15.59 -35.09 11.26
C PRO A 906 -14.33 -34.20 11.21
N GLY A 907 -14.40 -33.05 11.89
CA GLY A 907 -13.21 -32.31 12.28
C GLY A 907 -12.45 -33.03 13.39
N PHE A 908 -11.13 -32.83 13.46
CA PHE A 908 -10.29 -33.47 14.47
C PHE A 908 -10.65 -33.08 15.91
N VAL A 909 -11.20 -31.88 16.14
CA VAL A 909 -11.55 -31.44 17.49
C VAL A 909 -12.74 -32.21 18.07
N PRO A 910 -13.93 -32.24 17.45
CA PRO A 910 -15.03 -33.07 17.95
C PRO A 910 -14.66 -34.55 18.02
N ALA A 911 -13.83 -35.06 17.10
CA ALA A 911 -13.44 -36.46 17.06
C ALA A 911 -12.43 -36.86 18.15
N TYR A 912 -11.42 -36.01 18.43
CA TYR A 912 -10.22 -36.44 19.16
C TYR A 912 -9.77 -35.50 20.29
N ILE A 913 -9.89 -34.18 20.11
CA ILE A 913 -9.24 -33.20 21.00
C ILE A 913 -10.17 -32.62 22.07
N ARG A 914 -11.48 -32.55 21.81
CA ARG A 914 -12.45 -31.95 22.75
C ARG A 914 -12.39 -32.49 24.19
N PRO A 915 -12.16 -33.80 24.42
CA PRO A 915 -11.98 -34.30 25.79
C PRO A 915 -10.84 -33.61 26.55
N GLN A 916 -9.74 -33.23 25.85
CA GLN A 916 -8.66 -32.47 26.47
C GLN A 916 -9.08 -31.03 26.79
N PHE A 917 -9.87 -30.40 25.91
CA PHE A 917 -10.42 -29.06 26.15
C PHE A 917 -11.37 -29.01 27.34
N ALA A 918 -12.13 -30.09 27.59
CA ALA A 918 -12.97 -30.21 28.78
C ALA A 918 -12.14 -30.15 30.08
N GLU A 919 -10.85 -30.48 30.04
CA GLU A 919 -9.92 -30.36 31.17
C GLU A 919 -9.12 -29.03 31.18
N GLY A 920 -9.38 -28.14 30.22
CA GLY A 920 -8.62 -26.91 30.01
C GLY A 920 -7.21 -27.14 29.44
N ARG A 921 -6.91 -28.36 28.94
CA ARG A 921 -5.65 -28.62 28.23
C ARG A 921 -5.69 -27.98 26.85
N GLY A 922 -4.52 -27.61 26.35
CA GLY A 922 -4.36 -26.99 25.04
C GLY A 922 -2.91 -26.59 24.81
N PRO A 923 -2.60 -25.89 23.70
CA PRO A 923 -1.24 -25.66 23.22
C PRO A 923 -0.47 -24.59 24.02
N PHE A 924 -0.38 -24.79 25.32
CA PHE A 924 0.47 -24.04 26.24
C PHE A 924 1.93 -24.17 25.83
N ARG A 925 2.62 -23.03 25.75
CA ARG A 925 4.00 -22.94 25.27
C ARG A 925 4.79 -21.91 26.05
N TRP A 926 6.11 -22.06 26.00
CA TRP A 926 7.01 -21.05 26.52
C TRP A 926 8.25 -20.86 25.65
N VAL A 927 8.88 -19.70 25.79
CA VAL A 927 10.03 -19.26 24.99
C VAL A 927 11.08 -18.64 25.90
N ALA A 928 12.34 -19.08 25.75
CA ALA A 928 13.47 -18.57 26.51
C ALA A 928 14.02 -17.29 25.86
N LEU A 929 13.78 -16.11 26.45
CA LEU A 929 14.27 -14.84 25.91
C LEU A 929 15.80 -14.70 25.96
N SER A 930 16.46 -15.52 26.78
CA SER A 930 17.92 -15.64 26.81
C SER A 930 18.48 -16.10 25.46
N GLY A 931 17.71 -16.88 24.68
CA GLY A 931 18.22 -17.57 23.50
C GLY A 931 18.98 -18.86 23.81
N ASP A 932 19.08 -19.25 25.09
CA ASP A 932 19.83 -20.44 25.51
C ASP A 932 18.93 -21.68 25.48
N PRO A 933 19.24 -22.71 24.65
CA PRO A 933 18.45 -23.94 24.62
C PRO A 933 18.51 -24.71 25.95
N GLU A 934 19.52 -24.49 26.79
CA GLU A 934 19.61 -25.11 28.11
C GLU A 934 18.49 -24.63 29.05
N ASP A 935 17.98 -23.41 28.88
CA ASP A 935 16.80 -22.94 29.63
C ASP A 935 15.55 -23.77 29.30
N ILE A 936 15.40 -24.20 28.03
CA ILE A 936 14.33 -25.13 27.64
C ILE A 936 14.55 -26.50 28.25
N ARG A 937 15.78 -27.03 28.23
CA ARG A 937 16.07 -28.33 28.85
C ARG A 937 15.78 -28.35 30.35
N LYS A 938 16.12 -27.28 31.07
CA LYS A 938 15.83 -27.13 32.50
C LYS A 938 14.33 -27.01 32.78
N THR A 939 13.61 -26.26 31.94
CA THR A 939 12.15 -26.14 32.07
C THR A 939 11.42 -27.45 31.74
N ASP A 940 11.90 -28.24 30.78
CA ASP A 940 11.41 -29.59 30.49
C ASP A 940 11.53 -30.49 31.74
N GLU A 941 12.71 -30.53 32.39
CA GLU A 941 12.91 -31.30 33.62
C GLU A 941 12.07 -30.77 34.80
N ALA A 942 11.90 -29.46 34.92
CA ALA A 942 11.04 -28.87 35.94
C ALA A 942 9.57 -29.29 35.76
N VAL A 943 9.06 -29.33 34.52
CA VAL A 943 7.69 -29.79 34.23
C VAL A 943 7.54 -31.28 34.52
N LYS A 944 8.52 -32.12 34.17
CA LYS A 944 8.51 -33.56 34.54
C LYS A 944 8.48 -33.75 36.05
N ALA A 945 9.23 -32.93 36.80
CA ALA A 945 9.25 -32.99 38.26
C ALA A 945 7.94 -32.50 38.91
N LEU A 946 7.25 -31.54 38.31
CA LEU A 946 5.95 -31.06 38.77
C LEU A 946 4.82 -32.08 38.54
N PHE A 947 4.90 -32.84 37.45
CA PHE A 947 3.84 -33.76 37.02
C PHE A 947 4.39 -35.17 36.73
N PRO A 948 5.03 -35.83 37.71
CA PRO A 948 5.71 -37.12 37.49
C PRO A 948 4.74 -38.26 37.14
N ASP A 949 3.47 -38.12 37.49
CA ASP A 949 2.44 -39.14 37.27
C ASP A 949 1.76 -39.04 35.88
N ASP A 950 1.96 -37.96 35.11
CA ASP A 950 1.47 -37.86 33.73
C ASP A 950 2.48 -38.51 32.76
N ALA A 951 2.39 -39.83 32.64
CA ALA A 951 3.25 -40.61 31.76
C ALA A 951 3.14 -40.20 30.26
N GLY A 952 2.03 -39.57 29.85
CA GLY A 952 1.87 -39.03 28.50
C GLY A 952 2.73 -37.79 28.29
N LEU A 953 2.64 -36.85 29.24
CA LEU A 953 3.41 -35.63 29.28
C LEU A 953 4.93 -35.90 29.33
N VAL A 954 5.37 -36.80 30.21
CA VAL A 954 6.80 -37.15 30.34
C VAL A 954 7.32 -37.73 29.03
N ARG A 955 6.59 -38.67 28.42
CA ARG A 955 6.95 -39.25 27.12
C ARG A 955 6.98 -38.23 25.99
N TRP A 956 6.07 -37.25 26.00
CA TRP A 956 6.09 -36.14 25.06
C TRP A 956 7.38 -35.32 25.22
N LEU A 957 7.72 -34.92 26.45
CA LEU A 957 8.91 -34.11 26.72
C LEU A 957 10.22 -34.84 26.39
N ASP A 958 10.31 -36.14 26.65
CA ASP A 958 11.48 -36.95 26.24
C ASP A 958 11.63 -36.96 24.71
N LYS A 959 10.55 -37.31 23.99
CA LYS A 959 10.55 -37.35 22.52
C LYS A 959 10.82 -35.98 21.90
N ALA A 960 10.21 -34.93 22.44
CA ALA A 960 10.39 -33.56 21.95
C ALA A 960 11.79 -33.01 22.27
N GLY A 961 12.39 -33.45 23.38
CA GLY A 961 13.79 -33.14 23.72
C GLY A 961 14.78 -33.72 22.73
N ASP A 962 14.53 -34.93 22.23
CA ASP A 962 15.42 -35.61 21.28
C ASP A 962 15.18 -35.21 19.82
N ALA A 963 13.92 -34.98 19.43
CA ALA A 963 13.53 -34.87 18.02
C ALA A 963 13.31 -33.43 17.52
N VAL A 964 13.07 -32.46 18.39
CA VAL A 964 12.69 -31.11 17.95
C VAL A 964 13.91 -30.22 17.80
N HIS A 965 14.13 -29.73 16.57
CA HIS A 965 15.03 -28.63 16.31
C HIS A 965 14.38 -27.29 16.67
N PHE A 966 15.10 -26.43 17.40
CA PHE A 966 14.61 -25.08 17.73
C PHE A 966 14.74 -24.14 16.53
N GLU A 967 13.70 -23.32 16.30
CA GLU A 967 13.67 -22.31 15.25
C GLU A 967 13.64 -20.93 15.94
N GLY A 968 14.65 -20.08 15.72
CA GLY A 968 14.74 -18.77 16.37
C GLY A 968 15.07 -18.86 17.87
N LEU A 969 14.25 -18.23 18.72
CA LEU A 969 14.37 -18.37 20.19
C LEU A 969 13.96 -19.79 20.61
N PRO A 970 14.78 -20.50 21.43
CA PRO A 970 14.40 -21.80 21.95
C PRO A 970 13.05 -21.73 22.67
N ALA A 971 12.17 -22.65 22.30
CA ALA A 971 10.79 -22.68 22.76
C ALA A 971 10.33 -24.12 22.95
N ARG A 972 9.29 -24.31 23.77
CA ARG A 972 8.66 -25.61 23.99
C ARG A 972 7.16 -25.49 23.94
N ILE A 973 6.52 -26.45 23.27
CA ILE A 973 5.08 -26.71 23.38
C ILE A 973 4.85 -27.85 24.39
N CYS A 974 3.88 -27.69 25.29
CA CYS A 974 3.57 -28.68 26.32
C CYS A 974 2.12 -28.51 26.82
N TRP A 975 1.22 -29.43 26.47
CA TRP A 975 -0.20 -29.32 26.79
C TRP A 975 -0.50 -29.56 28.28
N LEU A 976 -0.74 -28.46 29.00
CA LEU A 976 -1.13 -28.42 30.40
C LEU A 976 -2.56 -27.88 30.58
N GLY A 977 -3.27 -28.42 31.56
CA GLY A 977 -4.68 -28.16 31.84
C GLY A 977 -4.95 -27.09 32.89
N TYR A 978 -6.23 -26.97 33.26
CA TYR A 978 -6.66 -26.11 34.36
C TYR A 978 -6.00 -26.51 35.68
N GLN A 979 -5.53 -25.53 36.46
CA GLN A 979 -4.66 -25.70 37.64
C GLN A 979 -3.23 -26.24 37.39
N GLU A 980 -2.85 -26.65 36.18
CA GLU A 980 -1.49 -27.12 35.90
C GLU A 980 -0.60 -26.00 35.35
N ARG A 981 -1.12 -25.18 34.43
CA ARG A 981 -0.36 -24.10 33.76
C ARG A 981 0.27 -23.12 34.74
N HIS A 982 -0.46 -22.74 35.79
CA HIS A 982 0.05 -21.78 36.78
C HIS A 982 1.18 -22.36 37.64
N LEU A 983 1.19 -23.66 37.94
CA LEU A 983 2.27 -24.31 38.68
C LEU A 983 3.57 -24.27 37.86
N ALA A 984 3.49 -24.58 36.57
CA ALA A 984 4.62 -24.46 35.66
C ALA A 984 5.11 -23.01 35.56
N GLY A 985 4.20 -22.05 35.35
CA GLY A 985 4.57 -20.64 35.23
C GLY A 985 5.20 -20.06 36.50
N LEU A 986 4.67 -20.39 37.67
CA LEU A 986 5.28 -20.00 38.96
C LEU A 986 6.66 -20.63 39.14
N ARG A 987 6.82 -21.92 38.81
CA ARG A 987 8.11 -22.59 38.89
C ARG A 987 9.13 -21.94 37.94
N PHE A 988 8.76 -21.60 36.72
CA PHE A 988 9.64 -20.89 35.79
C PHE A 988 10.04 -19.52 36.35
N ASN A 989 9.10 -18.78 36.95
CA ASN A 989 9.40 -17.50 37.58
C ASN A 989 10.38 -17.64 38.75
N GLU A 990 10.26 -18.67 39.58
CA GLU A 990 11.23 -18.98 40.63
C GLU A 990 12.62 -19.32 40.07
N MET A 991 12.68 -20.07 38.97
CA MET A 991 13.93 -20.44 38.32
C MET A 991 14.62 -19.23 37.69
N VAL A 992 13.87 -18.27 37.15
CA VAL A 992 14.41 -16.97 36.71
C VAL A 992 14.92 -16.16 37.91
N ALA A 993 14.14 -16.08 39.00
CA ALA A 993 14.51 -15.32 40.20
C ALA A 993 15.77 -15.84 40.89
N SER A 994 16.00 -17.16 40.87
CA SER A 994 17.17 -17.82 41.44
C SER A 994 18.39 -17.82 40.52
N GLY A 995 18.24 -17.44 39.24
CA GLY A 995 19.29 -17.53 38.23
C GLY A 995 19.55 -18.95 37.72
N GLU A 996 18.66 -19.91 38.01
CA GLU A 996 18.70 -21.25 37.42
C GLU A 996 18.47 -21.17 35.89
N LEU A 997 17.61 -20.24 35.44
CA LEU A 997 17.44 -19.86 34.03
C LEU A 997 18.23 -18.59 33.72
N ALA A 998 18.80 -18.52 32.51
CA ALA A 998 19.68 -17.44 32.08
C ALA A 998 18.92 -16.12 31.75
N GLY A 999 17.60 -16.18 31.59
CA GLY A 999 16.77 -15.00 31.38
C GLY A 999 15.27 -15.26 31.51
N PRO A 1000 14.43 -14.23 31.36
CA PRO A 1000 12.98 -14.37 31.47
C PRO A 1000 12.38 -15.33 30.46
N ILE A 1001 11.27 -15.94 30.86
CA ILE A 1001 10.49 -16.87 30.04
C ILE A 1001 9.18 -16.20 29.62
N VAL A 1002 8.93 -16.17 28.31
CA VAL A 1002 7.61 -15.82 27.77
C VAL A 1002 6.74 -17.06 27.83
N ILE A 1003 5.52 -16.92 28.35
CA ILE A 1003 4.55 -18.01 28.48
C ILE A 1003 3.28 -17.61 27.74
N GLY A 1004 2.88 -18.41 26.78
CA GLY A 1004 1.70 -18.14 25.95
C GLY A 1004 1.09 -19.41 25.40
N ARG A 1005 0.36 -19.28 24.30
CA ARG A 1005 -0.30 -20.38 23.59
C ARG A 1005 -0.73 -19.95 22.20
N ASP A 1006 -1.19 -20.93 21.42
CA ASP A 1006 -2.05 -20.64 20.26
C ASP A 1006 -3.39 -20.01 20.70
N HIS A 1007 -4.11 -19.40 19.77
CA HIS A 1007 -5.49 -18.97 19.98
C HIS A 1007 -6.47 -20.14 19.90
N LEU A 1008 -6.06 -21.26 19.30
CA LEU A 1008 -6.71 -22.56 19.47
C LEU A 1008 -6.46 -23.03 20.91
N ASP A 1009 -7.45 -22.87 21.78
CA ASP A 1009 -7.41 -23.37 23.15
C ASP A 1009 -8.84 -23.50 23.69
N ALA A 1010 -9.00 -24.25 24.78
CA ALA A 1010 -10.29 -24.67 25.31
C ALA A 1010 -11.32 -23.53 25.51
N GLY A 1011 -10.87 -22.32 25.88
CA GLY A 1011 -11.74 -21.19 26.21
C GLY A 1011 -11.63 -19.99 25.28
N SER A 1012 -10.76 -20.03 24.27
CA SER A 1012 -10.32 -18.82 23.58
C SER A 1012 -10.73 -18.74 22.12
N VAL A 1013 -11.60 -19.61 21.63
CA VAL A 1013 -12.01 -19.62 20.23
C VAL A 1013 -13.48 -20.03 20.07
N ALA A 1014 -14.16 -19.36 19.15
CA ALA A 1014 -15.40 -19.79 18.53
C ALA A 1014 -15.14 -20.00 17.04
N SER A 1015 -15.31 -21.24 16.56
CA SER A 1015 -15.00 -21.68 15.21
C SER A 1015 -15.85 -22.92 14.87
N PRO A 1016 -17.07 -22.73 14.33
CA PRO A 1016 -18.02 -23.80 14.03
C PRO A 1016 -17.52 -24.85 13.03
N TYR A 1017 -16.45 -24.53 12.30
CA TYR A 1017 -15.83 -25.41 11.30
C TYR A 1017 -14.61 -26.16 11.85
N ARG A 1018 -14.28 -25.96 13.14
CA ARG A 1018 -13.09 -26.53 13.77
C ARG A 1018 -13.27 -26.74 15.27
N GLU A 1019 -12.82 -25.81 16.12
CA GLU A 1019 -12.74 -26.03 17.58
C GLU A 1019 -14.10 -26.23 18.25
N THR A 1020 -15.09 -25.49 17.79
CA THR A 1020 -16.45 -25.51 18.34
C THR A 1020 -17.43 -26.19 17.40
N GLU A 1021 -16.96 -27.00 16.45
CA GLU A 1021 -17.81 -27.80 15.56
C GLU A 1021 -18.61 -28.85 16.35
N ALA A 1022 -19.92 -28.87 16.21
CA ALA A 1022 -20.82 -29.81 16.88
C ALA A 1022 -20.67 -29.78 18.41
N MET A 1023 -20.88 -28.62 19.03
CA MET A 1023 -21.00 -28.53 20.49
C MET A 1023 -22.24 -29.34 20.94
N ALA A 1024 -22.17 -29.97 22.13
CA ALA A 1024 -23.23 -30.86 22.61
C ALA A 1024 -24.61 -30.17 22.76
N ASP A 1025 -24.61 -28.86 22.99
CA ASP A 1025 -25.79 -28.00 23.11
C ASP A 1025 -26.10 -27.20 21.82
N GLY A 1026 -25.29 -27.34 20.77
CA GLY A 1026 -25.39 -26.56 19.52
C GLY A 1026 -24.87 -25.12 19.60
N SER A 1027 -24.08 -24.78 20.64
CA SER A 1027 -23.50 -23.42 20.85
C SER A 1027 -22.31 -23.07 19.94
N ASP A 1028 -22.13 -23.77 18.82
CA ASP A 1028 -20.97 -23.72 17.95
C ASP A 1028 -20.51 -22.29 17.61
N ALA A 1029 -21.47 -21.41 17.27
CA ALA A 1029 -21.22 -20.06 16.78
C ALA A 1029 -21.20 -18.97 17.87
N ILE A 1030 -21.33 -19.30 19.15
CA ILE A 1030 -21.33 -18.31 20.23
C ILE A 1030 -19.91 -17.75 20.41
N ALA A 1031 -19.70 -16.51 19.96
CA ALA A 1031 -18.43 -15.81 20.01
C ALA A 1031 -18.20 -14.97 21.29
N ASP A 1032 -19.08 -15.06 22.28
CA ASP A 1032 -18.90 -14.34 23.55
C ASP A 1032 -17.67 -14.85 24.33
N TRP A 1033 -17.46 -16.16 24.33
CA TRP A 1033 -16.38 -16.84 25.06
C TRP A 1033 -14.97 -16.32 24.74
N PRO A 1034 -14.52 -16.23 23.48
CA PRO A 1034 -13.20 -15.67 23.16
C PRO A 1034 -13.07 -14.19 23.57
N LEU A 1035 -14.15 -13.40 23.51
CA LEU A 1035 -14.13 -12.01 23.97
C LEU A 1035 -13.98 -11.93 25.49
N LEU A 1036 -14.73 -12.75 26.23
CA LEU A 1036 -14.61 -12.87 27.68
C LEU A 1036 -13.23 -13.37 28.10
N ASN A 1037 -12.64 -14.32 27.37
CA ASN A 1037 -11.28 -14.78 27.59
C ASN A 1037 -10.27 -13.62 27.48
N ALA A 1038 -10.34 -12.82 26.42
CA ALA A 1038 -9.47 -11.65 26.25
C ALA A 1038 -9.65 -10.60 27.36
N LEU A 1039 -10.90 -10.26 27.69
CA LEU A 1039 -11.23 -9.30 28.74
C LEU A 1039 -10.72 -9.79 30.10
N LEU A 1040 -10.92 -11.06 30.43
CA LEU A 1040 -10.49 -11.63 31.69
C LEU A 1040 -8.97 -11.74 31.77
N ASN A 1041 -8.27 -12.11 30.70
CA ASN A 1041 -6.81 -12.13 30.65
C ASN A 1041 -6.21 -10.72 30.80
N THR A 1042 -6.86 -9.72 30.23
CA THR A 1042 -6.51 -8.30 30.43
C THR A 1042 -6.66 -7.92 31.90
N ALA A 1043 -7.79 -8.25 32.53
CA ALA A 1043 -8.05 -7.98 33.94
C ALA A 1043 -7.15 -8.80 34.90
N SER A 1044 -6.69 -9.97 34.47
CA SER A 1044 -5.82 -10.87 35.25
C SER A 1044 -4.35 -10.47 35.21
N GLY A 1045 -3.97 -9.60 34.26
CA GLY A 1045 -2.65 -8.99 34.18
C GLY A 1045 -1.69 -9.67 33.21
N ALA A 1046 -2.18 -10.27 32.14
CA ALA A 1046 -1.33 -10.76 31.04
C ALA A 1046 -0.41 -9.66 30.51
N SER A 1047 0.75 -10.01 29.95
CA SER A 1047 1.72 -9.04 29.41
C SER A 1047 1.26 -8.46 28.07
N TRP A 1048 0.63 -9.26 27.21
CA TRP A 1048 -0.18 -8.76 26.09
C TRP A 1048 -1.36 -9.67 25.80
N VAL A 1049 -2.42 -9.08 25.25
CA VAL A 1049 -3.67 -9.76 24.91
C VAL A 1049 -4.08 -9.39 23.50
N SER A 1050 -4.66 -10.35 22.77
CA SER A 1050 -5.09 -10.16 21.39
C SER A 1050 -6.47 -10.72 21.12
N ILE A 1051 -7.24 -10.05 20.25
CA ILE A 1051 -8.50 -10.53 19.67
C ILE A 1051 -8.37 -10.51 18.16
N HIS A 1052 -8.46 -11.68 17.55
CA HIS A 1052 -8.30 -11.86 16.11
C HIS A 1052 -9.55 -12.52 15.51
N HIS A 1053 -9.72 -12.31 14.21
CA HIS A 1053 -10.85 -12.84 13.45
C HIS A 1053 -10.36 -13.57 12.19
N GLY A 1054 -10.93 -14.75 11.96
CA GLY A 1054 -10.73 -15.59 10.79
C GLY A 1054 -9.47 -16.44 10.76
N GLY A 1055 -8.70 -16.53 11.85
CA GLY A 1055 -7.50 -17.37 11.92
C GLY A 1055 -7.85 -18.85 11.77
N GLY A 1056 -7.03 -19.54 10.97
CA GLY A 1056 -7.16 -20.98 10.70
C GLY A 1056 -8.21 -21.34 9.66
N VAL A 1057 -9.44 -20.85 9.80
CA VAL A 1057 -10.58 -21.25 8.97
C VAL A 1057 -11.00 -20.23 7.91
N GLY A 1058 -10.44 -19.02 7.96
CA GLY A 1058 -10.69 -17.90 7.03
C GLY A 1058 -11.61 -16.81 7.58
N ILE A 1059 -11.60 -15.64 6.94
CA ILE A 1059 -12.41 -14.47 7.34
C ILE A 1059 -13.91 -14.83 7.39
N GLY A 1060 -14.59 -14.44 8.49
CA GLY A 1060 -16.00 -14.69 8.71
C GLY A 1060 -16.32 -15.99 9.45
N ARG A 1061 -15.32 -16.82 9.73
CA ARG A 1061 -15.54 -18.20 10.23
C ARG A 1061 -15.04 -18.47 11.65
N SER A 1062 -14.23 -17.58 12.24
CA SER A 1062 -13.76 -17.73 13.61
C SER A 1062 -13.49 -16.40 14.31
N ILE A 1063 -13.75 -16.34 15.62
CA ILE A 1063 -13.32 -15.26 16.50
C ILE A 1063 -12.55 -15.90 17.65
N HIS A 1064 -11.37 -15.37 17.96
CA HIS A 1064 -10.49 -16.01 18.93
C HIS A 1064 -9.48 -15.06 19.59
N ALA A 1065 -9.04 -15.42 20.79
CA ALA A 1065 -8.18 -14.62 21.62
C ALA A 1065 -6.85 -15.31 21.97
N GLY A 1066 -5.79 -14.51 22.03
CA GLY A 1066 -4.48 -14.92 22.52
C GLY A 1066 -4.11 -14.17 23.79
N GLN A 1067 -3.36 -14.83 24.66
CA GLN A 1067 -2.73 -14.19 25.82
C GLN A 1067 -1.27 -14.62 25.88
N VAL A 1068 -0.43 -13.70 26.35
CA VAL A 1068 0.96 -14.01 26.69
C VAL A 1068 1.34 -13.26 27.96
N THR A 1069 2.07 -13.94 28.84
CA THR A 1069 2.54 -13.44 30.12
C THR A 1069 4.03 -13.74 30.30
N VAL A 1070 4.76 -12.83 30.94
CA VAL A 1070 6.21 -12.96 31.14
C VAL A 1070 6.51 -13.38 32.58
N ALA A 1071 7.31 -14.44 32.73
CA ALA A 1071 7.96 -14.83 33.97
C ALA A 1071 9.35 -14.18 34.03
N ASP A 1072 9.47 -13.04 34.71
CA ASP A 1072 10.69 -12.23 34.79
C ASP A 1072 11.40 -12.32 36.16
N GLY A 1073 10.96 -13.25 37.02
CA GLY A 1073 11.52 -13.48 38.35
C GLY A 1073 10.99 -12.53 39.42
N THR A 1074 10.13 -11.56 39.07
CA THR A 1074 9.60 -10.60 40.03
C THR A 1074 8.42 -11.15 40.83
N PRO A 1075 8.16 -10.63 42.06
CA PRO A 1075 6.94 -10.94 42.80
C PRO A 1075 5.66 -10.53 42.04
N LEU A 1076 5.70 -9.42 41.30
CA LEU A 1076 4.57 -8.96 40.49
C LEU A 1076 4.25 -9.95 39.36
N ALA A 1077 5.27 -10.49 38.68
CA ALA A 1077 5.06 -11.53 37.68
C ALA A 1077 4.47 -12.80 38.30
N ALA A 1078 4.94 -13.23 39.48
CA ALA A 1078 4.36 -14.38 40.17
C ALA A 1078 2.86 -14.19 40.44
N GLU A 1079 2.48 -13.00 40.93
CA GLU A 1079 1.08 -12.63 41.14
C GLU A 1079 0.23 -12.65 39.87
N LYS A 1080 0.76 -12.13 38.76
CA LYS A 1080 0.08 -12.15 37.46
C LYS A 1080 -0.07 -13.57 36.92
N LEU A 1081 1.00 -14.37 36.96
CA LEU A 1081 1.02 -15.76 36.50
C LEU A 1081 0.01 -16.62 37.24
N ALA A 1082 -0.06 -16.49 38.57
CA ALA A 1082 -1.03 -17.21 39.40
C ALA A 1082 -2.50 -16.90 39.07
N ARG A 1083 -2.79 -15.75 38.45
CA ARG A 1083 -4.14 -15.37 38.03
C ARG A 1083 -4.40 -15.72 36.57
N VAL A 1084 -3.55 -15.24 35.65
CA VAL A 1084 -3.73 -15.44 34.20
C VAL A 1084 -3.73 -16.94 33.87
N LEU A 1085 -2.77 -17.71 34.39
CA LEU A 1085 -2.63 -19.13 34.04
C LEU A 1085 -3.62 -20.05 34.78
N VAL A 1086 -4.43 -19.51 35.68
CA VAL A 1086 -5.62 -20.19 36.22
C VAL A 1086 -6.87 -19.78 35.44
N ASN A 1087 -7.06 -18.48 35.24
CA ASN A 1087 -8.26 -17.92 34.61
C ASN A 1087 -8.37 -18.32 33.15
N ASP A 1088 -7.26 -18.25 32.39
CA ASP A 1088 -7.23 -18.57 30.96
C ASP A 1088 -7.75 -19.99 30.65
N PRO A 1089 -7.15 -21.09 31.15
CA PRO A 1089 -7.71 -22.44 30.96
C PRO A 1089 -9.05 -22.64 31.71
N GLY A 1090 -9.28 -21.88 32.78
CA GLY A 1090 -10.54 -21.90 33.54
C GLY A 1090 -11.74 -21.47 32.71
N THR A 1091 -11.57 -20.48 31.81
CA THR A 1091 -12.62 -20.10 30.85
C THR A 1091 -12.97 -21.25 29.90
N GLY A 1092 -12.00 -22.12 29.58
CA GLY A 1092 -12.24 -23.29 28.74
C GLY A 1092 -13.06 -24.36 29.43
N VAL A 1093 -12.71 -24.68 30.68
CA VAL A 1093 -13.52 -25.60 31.51
C VAL A 1093 -14.93 -25.02 31.69
N MET A 1094 -15.04 -23.73 32.06
CA MET A 1094 -16.33 -23.03 32.21
C MET A 1094 -17.21 -23.14 30.95
N ARG A 1095 -16.65 -22.84 29.77
CA ARG A 1095 -17.36 -22.93 28.50
C ARG A 1095 -17.88 -24.33 28.20
N HIS A 1096 -17.10 -25.36 28.51
CA HIS A 1096 -17.50 -26.75 28.25
C HIS A 1096 -18.45 -27.30 29.32
N VAL A 1097 -18.43 -26.78 30.55
CA VAL A 1097 -19.48 -27.02 31.55
C VAL A 1097 -20.81 -26.47 31.04
N ASP A 1098 -20.81 -25.21 30.59
CA ASP A 1098 -22.01 -24.52 30.08
C ASP A 1098 -22.64 -25.28 28.90
N ALA A 1099 -21.80 -25.78 27.98
CA ALA A 1099 -22.24 -26.59 26.85
C ALA A 1099 -22.65 -28.04 27.22
N GLY A 1100 -22.58 -28.43 28.49
CA GLY A 1100 -23.09 -29.71 28.98
C GLY A 1100 -22.13 -30.91 28.91
N TYR A 1101 -20.81 -30.69 28.83
CA TYR A 1101 -19.86 -31.80 28.85
C TYR A 1101 -19.60 -32.29 30.28
N ASP A 1102 -19.97 -33.55 30.58
CA ASP A 1102 -19.82 -34.13 31.92
C ASP A 1102 -18.38 -34.10 32.44
N ARG A 1103 -17.40 -34.39 31.57
CA ARG A 1103 -15.99 -34.32 31.95
C ARG A 1103 -15.57 -32.92 32.42
N ALA A 1104 -16.10 -31.87 31.81
CA ALA A 1104 -15.80 -30.50 32.24
C ALA A 1104 -16.43 -30.19 33.61
N ARG A 1105 -17.61 -30.73 33.90
CA ARG A 1105 -18.27 -30.61 35.22
C ARG A 1105 -17.48 -31.32 36.31
N GLU A 1106 -17.00 -32.52 36.02
CA GLU A 1106 -16.09 -33.26 36.91
C GLU A 1106 -14.84 -32.45 37.20
N VAL A 1107 -14.15 -31.96 36.15
CA VAL A 1107 -12.93 -31.16 36.31
C VAL A 1107 -13.20 -29.88 37.10
N ALA A 1108 -14.32 -29.19 36.84
CA ALA A 1108 -14.69 -28.00 37.60
C ALA A 1108 -14.87 -28.31 39.10
N ALA A 1109 -15.52 -29.43 39.44
CA ALA A 1109 -15.70 -29.85 40.82
C ALA A 1109 -14.37 -30.31 41.47
N GLU A 1110 -13.58 -31.14 40.78
CA GLU A 1110 -12.30 -31.68 41.25
C GLU A 1110 -11.26 -30.57 41.50
N ARG A 1111 -11.19 -29.59 40.60
CA ARG A 1111 -10.13 -28.56 40.57
C ARG A 1111 -10.61 -27.20 41.12
N GLY A 1112 -11.84 -27.13 41.62
CA GLY A 1112 -12.37 -26.00 42.39
C GLY A 1112 -12.84 -24.79 41.57
N LEU A 1113 -13.22 -24.98 40.30
CA LEU A 1113 -13.81 -23.91 39.49
C LEU A 1113 -15.26 -23.66 39.90
N LYS A 1114 -15.58 -22.40 40.22
CA LYS A 1114 -16.96 -22.00 40.53
C LYS A 1114 -17.68 -21.58 39.26
N VAL A 1115 -18.65 -22.39 38.83
CA VAL A 1115 -19.57 -22.06 37.74
C VAL A 1115 -20.94 -21.70 38.35
N PRO A 1116 -21.41 -20.45 38.25
CA PRO A 1116 -22.65 -20.02 38.92
C PRO A 1116 -23.91 -20.79 38.50
N MET A 1117 -23.96 -21.24 37.24
CA MET A 1117 -25.00 -22.10 36.70
C MET A 1117 -24.34 -23.24 35.91
N PRO A 1118 -24.22 -24.46 36.48
CA PRO A 1118 -23.53 -25.60 35.87
C PRO A 1118 -24.39 -26.44 34.90
#